data_AF-Q8MS06-F1
#
_entry.id   AF-Q8MS06-F1
#
_cell.length_a   1.000
_cell.length_b   1.000
_cell.length_c   1.000
_cell.angle_alpha   90.00
_cell.angle_beta   90.00
_cell.angle_gamma   90.00
#
_symmetry.space_group_name_H-M   'P 1'
#
loop_
_entity.id
_entity.type
_entity.pdbx_description
1 polymer ?
#
loop_
_entity_poly.entity_id
_entity_poly.type
_entity_poly.pdbx_seq_one_letter_code
_entity_poly.pdbx_strand_id
1 'polypeptide(L)'
;MSVDIASTIKFRDICSLFEKIKATQKVANKEEVLKSYYESFCRHRESFRRQTGLNNDQPEDGASSFYSVLRLLLPGADTGRDTYGLQITALGRLYIRVLQLPTDSSDAIRLQHRNGNMYRGYGDVVYSVLKPRCFNPPSNLRLKEIHQMLDTIANEDTEVKQQQLIRFTEQASPEEQKWLIRLLLKSLGLGIGEQKIFGVLHPKAQDIYQRCSDLGHVCNLLADRTTDLDASSSKDSKAAVKFVNLNSVIRPFHQIRPMLCERFPGDIQELMQSDVLYLETKMDGERFQLHIDRGRFMYISRNGVDYTRNFGHSYDHGTLTPKLRGLLPLGLESIILDGEMMVWDTNKLRFREKGENTDVKSLKPEGSWQPCFVVYDLLYFNGQSLLDHTYIQRAYKLQKLIVEQSGVLQLMRARKIGSVQEFNELFQQALDSHAEGIVLKKQGSRYQPGVRLGGGWYKDKADYIKGLITEFDVLIIGAFYNRKRTFVDSFLLGVLQPAPPGSSNRPEVFSIGVVANNTKQRGVLNHTLKPHWHDVVNEPPPLWFHYKPKERSGCPDLWIEPQNSVILQVKAADLAPNGAFFTRKSLHFPRTEMKRDDKTWSECMTLKEFNDLCGGPLAIKKLNKRQLRLEDVTTKRKQMRMTPSERSRLGLAVYEKRYDASTSASTSKLFDGLSFCILSGSAGRHSKHQLQELAVKNGGCIVENPLPNDPKCFCIAGDETFLVKRLILQQPRTCDIVRMEWLLRVCQKQELELKPRDLIAATEPLQQDLAECFDRHGDSYTKDIANVEELQDLLQGIELTADNVAGITASNLNALEDQLLDGKKNLNMFRNLNAFFYSPHGDEVAKLLFLQNGGRIVDDSDPQLNLGFICMSSDIDNDHFEHWLHNHSKLTTDKVLNSAWIHQCHREGILLPMHSFV
;
A
#
# COMPACT_ATOMS: atom_id res chain seq x y z
N MET A 1 8.77 1.09 48.96
CA MET A 1 8.56 1.62 47.60
C MET A 1 7.87 0.54 46.78
N SER A 2 6.89 0.87 45.92
CA SER A 2 6.28 -0.11 45.02
C SER A 2 7.32 -0.61 44.01
N VAL A 3 7.52 -1.93 43.99
CA VAL A 3 8.55 -2.60 43.22
C VAL A 3 7.98 -3.03 41.87
N ASP A 4 8.42 -2.36 40.80
CA ASP A 4 7.79 -2.44 39.47
C ASP A 4 8.83 -2.85 38.42
N ILE A 5 8.57 -3.94 37.69
CA ILE A 5 9.49 -4.51 36.71
C ILE A 5 9.82 -3.53 35.57
N ALA A 6 8.92 -2.58 35.27
CA ALA A 6 9.14 -1.54 34.27
C ALA A 6 10.29 -0.57 34.66
N SER A 7 10.71 -0.54 35.93
CA SER A 7 11.92 0.18 36.35
C SER A 7 13.23 -0.50 35.91
N THR A 8 13.19 -1.80 35.62
CA THR A 8 14.38 -2.57 35.22
C THR A 8 14.63 -2.55 33.71
N ILE A 9 13.57 -2.44 32.91
CA ILE A 9 13.61 -2.50 31.44
C ILE A 9 13.88 -1.11 30.85
N LYS A 10 14.83 -0.97 29.91
CA LYS A 10 15.08 0.32 29.22
C LYS A 10 14.16 0.49 28.01
N PHE A 11 13.78 1.73 27.72
CA PHE A 11 12.94 2.06 26.58
C PHE A 11 13.59 1.73 25.24
N ARG A 12 14.90 1.98 25.10
CA ARG A 12 15.68 1.60 23.92
C ARG A 12 15.56 0.13 23.56
N ASP A 13 15.46 -0.77 24.54
CA ASP A 13 15.38 -2.22 24.32
C ASP A 13 14.01 -2.58 23.67
N ILE A 14 12.95 -1.87 24.07
CA ILE A 14 11.62 -1.94 23.44
C ILE A 14 11.65 -1.36 22.01
N CYS A 15 12.37 -0.25 21.80
CA CYS A 15 12.56 0.34 20.48
C CYS A 15 13.32 -0.62 19.54
N SER A 16 14.35 -1.31 20.03
CA SER A 16 15.06 -2.35 19.27
C SER A 16 14.17 -3.55 18.94
N LEU A 17 13.31 -4.00 19.87
CA LEU A 17 12.29 -5.02 19.61
C LEU A 17 11.35 -4.58 18.47
N PHE A 18 10.82 -3.37 18.56
CA PHE A 18 9.92 -2.82 17.54
C PHE A 18 10.58 -2.71 16.17
N GLU A 19 11.85 -2.30 16.10
CA GLU A 19 12.61 -2.23 14.85
C GLU A 19 12.83 -3.63 14.25
N LYS A 20 13.23 -4.61 15.07
CA LYS A 20 13.44 -6.00 14.64
C LYS A 20 12.16 -6.63 14.09
N ILE A 21 11.01 -6.41 14.75
CA ILE A 21 9.70 -6.85 14.26
C ILE A 21 9.34 -6.15 12.95
N LYS A 22 9.59 -4.84 12.83
CA LYS A 22 9.24 -4.05 11.64
C LYS A 22 10.09 -4.42 10.41
N ALA A 23 11.39 -4.64 10.59
CA ALA A 23 12.34 -4.96 9.53
C ALA A 23 12.12 -6.37 8.95
N THR A 24 11.66 -7.30 9.78
CA THR A 24 11.30 -8.67 9.39
C THR A 24 10.14 -8.65 8.37
N GLN A 25 10.25 -9.39 7.27
CA GLN A 25 9.22 -9.35 6.21
C GLN A 25 8.06 -10.32 6.45
N LYS A 26 8.36 -11.61 6.73
CA LYS A 26 7.35 -12.66 6.93
C LYS A 26 6.68 -12.55 8.30
N VAL A 27 5.36 -12.71 8.36
CA VAL A 27 4.58 -12.60 9.63
C VAL A 27 4.96 -13.69 10.63
N ALA A 28 5.20 -14.94 10.18
CA ALA A 28 5.65 -16.03 11.05
C ALA A 28 6.96 -15.68 11.79
N ASN A 29 7.96 -15.17 11.07
CA ASN A 29 9.22 -14.73 11.66
C ASN A 29 9.05 -13.55 12.64
N LYS A 30 8.01 -12.70 12.48
CA LYS A 30 7.68 -11.65 13.47
C LYS A 30 7.10 -12.24 14.75
N GLU A 31 6.24 -13.25 14.63
CA GLU A 31 5.70 -13.99 15.77
C GLU A 31 6.85 -14.66 16.55
N GLU A 32 7.82 -15.24 15.86
CA GLU A 32 9.01 -15.85 16.46
C GLU A 32 9.92 -14.85 17.17
N VAL A 33 10.19 -13.68 16.57
CA VAL A 33 10.93 -12.57 17.23
C VAL A 33 10.22 -12.11 18.51
N LEU A 34 8.90 -11.97 18.48
CA LEU A 34 8.11 -11.56 19.64
C LEU A 34 8.05 -12.66 20.71
N LYS A 35 7.94 -13.93 20.30
CA LYS A 35 7.96 -15.10 21.20
C LYS A 35 9.28 -15.20 21.95
N SER A 36 10.40 -15.09 21.25
CA SER A 36 11.74 -15.07 21.85
C SER A 36 11.89 -13.93 22.88
N TYR A 37 11.34 -12.74 22.60
CA TYR A 37 11.33 -11.64 23.56
C TYR A 37 10.45 -11.96 24.79
N TYR A 38 9.25 -12.50 24.59
CA TYR A 38 8.33 -12.85 25.68
C TYR A 38 8.90 -13.94 26.59
N GLU A 39 9.56 -14.96 26.03
CA GLU A 39 10.27 -15.99 26.79
C GLU A 39 11.48 -15.44 27.56
N SER A 40 12.17 -14.43 27.01
CA SER A 40 13.20 -13.68 27.74
C SER A 40 12.59 -12.87 28.90
N PHE A 41 11.48 -12.17 28.66
CA PHE A 41 10.76 -11.41 29.68
C PHE A 41 10.29 -12.30 30.83
N CYS A 42 9.74 -13.49 30.57
CA CYS A 42 9.29 -14.38 31.64
C CYS A 42 10.44 -14.84 32.54
N ARG A 43 11.61 -15.18 31.97
CA ARG A 43 12.82 -15.50 32.76
C ARG A 43 13.30 -14.31 33.59
N HIS A 44 13.21 -13.09 33.02
CA HIS A 44 13.51 -11.85 33.74
C HIS A 44 12.52 -11.59 34.89
N ARG A 45 11.22 -11.83 34.68
CA ARG A 45 10.17 -11.76 35.71
C ARG A 45 10.45 -12.69 36.88
N GLU A 46 10.80 -13.95 36.62
CA GLU A 46 11.14 -14.91 37.67
C GLU A 46 12.33 -14.45 38.51
N SER A 47 13.40 -13.96 37.86
CA SER A 47 14.56 -13.39 38.53
C SER A 47 14.19 -12.17 39.38
N PHE A 48 13.44 -11.24 38.80
CA PHE A 48 12.95 -10.02 39.46
C PHE A 48 12.11 -10.33 40.70
N ARG A 49 11.15 -11.26 40.61
CA ARG A 49 10.31 -11.64 41.76
C ARG A 49 11.14 -12.25 42.90
N ARG A 50 12.11 -13.12 42.59
CA ARG A 50 13.03 -13.68 43.60
C ARG A 50 13.88 -12.61 44.29
N GLN A 51 14.43 -11.66 43.53
CA GLN A 51 15.24 -10.56 44.07
C GLN A 51 14.45 -9.58 44.94
N THR A 52 13.14 -9.48 44.71
CA THR A 52 12.26 -8.47 45.35
C THR A 52 11.37 -9.06 46.45
N GLY A 53 11.54 -10.34 46.79
CA GLY A 53 10.78 -11.03 47.85
C GLY A 53 9.32 -11.34 47.47
N LEU A 54 8.98 -11.31 46.17
CA LEU A 54 7.65 -11.63 45.67
C LEU A 54 7.48 -13.14 45.51
N ASN A 55 6.95 -13.80 46.55
CA ASN A 55 6.73 -15.25 46.58
C ASN A 55 5.76 -15.72 45.47
N ASN A 56 5.84 -17.01 45.10
CA ASN A 56 4.96 -17.59 44.08
C ASN A 56 3.48 -17.61 44.49
N ASP A 57 3.18 -17.59 45.79
CA ASP A 57 1.80 -17.58 46.31
C ASP A 57 1.15 -16.19 46.32
N GLN A 58 1.93 -15.12 46.10
CA GLN A 58 1.39 -13.76 46.02
C GLN A 58 0.79 -13.50 44.64
N PRO A 59 -0.51 -13.14 44.54
CA PRO A 59 -1.17 -12.92 43.27
C PRO A 59 -0.53 -11.75 42.50
N GLU A 60 -0.46 -11.88 41.18
CA GLU A 60 0.04 -10.79 40.31
C GLU A 60 -0.93 -9.60 40.33
N ASP A 61 -0.47 -8.48 40.88
CA ASP A 61 -1.14 -7.17 40.88
C ASP A 61 -0.86 -6.36 39.61
N GLY A 62 0.15 -6.77 38.82
CA GLY A 62 0.59 -6.13 37.58
C GLY A 62 1.96 -5.50 37.67
N ALA A 63 2.55 -5.40 38.87
CA ALA A 63 3.87 -4.83 39.07
C ALA A 63 5.00 -5.71 38.51
N SER A 64 4.75 -7.01 38.26
CA SER A 64 5.69 -7.90 37.57
C SER A 64 5.15 -8.50 36.26
N SER A 65 3.96 -8.09 35.81
CA SER A 65 3.31 -8.66 34.61
C SER A 65 3.81 -8.04 33.30
N PHE A 66 3.52 -8.71 32.17
CA PHE A 66 3.89 -8.23 30.84
C PHE A 66 3.11 -6.98 30.39
N TYR A 67 2.20 -6.44 31.22
CA TYR A 67 1.32 -5.32 30.87
C TYR A 67 2.09 -4.08 30.39
N SER A 68 3.20 -3.75 31.06
CA SER A 68 4.05 -2.60 30.70
C SER A 68 4.58 -2.67 29.27
N VAL A 69 4.96 -3.87 28.80
CA VAL A 69 5.39 -4.08 27.41
C VAL A 69 4.17 -4.21 26.48
N LEU A 70 3.15 -4.96 26.88
CA LEU A 70 1.98 -5.23 26.02
C LEU A 70 1.22 -3.96 25.64
N ARG A 71 1.06 -3.02 26.58
CA ARG A 71 0.39 -1.74 26.31
C ARG A 71 1.17 -0.84 25.33
N LEU A 72 2.49 -1.02 25.21
CA LEU A 72 3.27 -0.37 24.15
C LEU A 72 3.23 -1.15 22.83
N LEU A 73 3.09 -2.48 22.83
CA LEU A 73 2.89 -3.30 21.62
C LEU A 73 1.51 -3.10 21.00
N LEU A 74 0.48 -2.88 21.82
CA LEU A 74 -0.91 -2.72 21.43
C LEU A 74 -1.49 -1.37 21.93
N PRO A 75 -0.92 -0.21 21.53
CA PRO A 75 -1.32 1.09 22.09
C PRO A 75 -2.76 1.47 21.71
N GLY A 76 -3.31 0.93 20.61
CA GLY A 76 -4.72 1.04 20.23
C GLY A 76 -5.68 0.16 21.03
N ALA A 77 -5.16 -0.79 21.82
CA ALA A 77 -5.90 -1.61 22.77
C ALA A 77 -5.66 -1.18 24.24
N ASP A 78 -4.78 -0.19 24.48
CA ASP A 78 -4.62 0.41 25.80
C ASP A 78 -5.80 1.36 26.09
N THR A 79 -6.77 0.83 26.83
CA THR A 79 -7.96 1.49 27.38
C THR A 79 -7.68 2.16 28.73
N GLY A 80 -6.61 1.76 29.43
CA GLY A 80 -6.17 2.37 30.69
C GLY A 80 -5.47 3.73 30.52
N ARG A 81 -5.39 4.23 29.28
CA ARG A 81 -4.95 5.59 28.94
C ARG A 81 -5.96 6.22 28.00
N ASP A 82 -6.46 7.38 28.42
CA ASP A 82 -7.22 8.29 27.58
C ASP A 82 -6.45 8.68 26.31
N THR A 83 -7.18 9.27 25.36
CA THR A 83 -6.56 9.75 24.13
C THR A 83 -5.63 10.92 24.41
N TYR A 84 -4.35 10.80 24.02
CA TYR A 84 -3.35 11.85 24.19
C TYR A 84 -3.72 13.22 23.57
N GLY A 85 -4.72 13.29 22.69
CA GLY A 85 -5.15 14.51 21.99
C GLY A 85 -4.19 14.99 20.88
N LEU A 86 -3.01 14.39 20.77
CA LEU A 86 -1.94 14.82 19.87
C LEU A 86 -2.18 14.35 18.42
N GLN A 87 -2.35 15.32 17.54
CA GLN A 87 -2.41 15.11 16.09
C GLN A 87 -1.04 15.36 15.44
N ILE A 88 -0.83 14.78 14.25
CA ILE A 88 0.41 14.94 13.48
C ILE A 88 0.79 16.41 13.25
N THR A 89 -0.18 17.31 13.05
CA THR A 89 0.09 18.76 12.93
C THR A 89 0.57 19.42 14.21
N ALA A 90 0.13 18.95 15.38
CA ALA A 90 0.62 19.45 16.67
C ALA A 90 2.05 18.95 16.93
N LEU A 91 2.31 17.67 16.68
CA LEU A 91 3.65 17.07 16.77
C LEU A 91 4.62 17.73 15.77
N GLY A 92 4.19 18.00 14.54
CA GLY A 92 5.02 18.68 13.53
C GLY A 92 5.42 20.09 13.95
N ARG A 93 4.47 20.89 14.43
CA ARG A 93 4.75 22.23 14.99
C ARG A 93 5.70 22.16 16.19
N LEU A 94 5.58 21.14 17.03
CA LEU A 94 6.51 20.92 18.13
C LEU A 94 7.93 20.66 17.64
N TYR A 95 8.13 19.70 16.74
CA TYR A 95 9.47 19.40 16.20
C TYR A 95 10.08 20.58 15.44
N ILE A 96 9.28 21.35 14.68
CA ILE A 96 9.73 22.58 14.01
C ILE A 96 10.27 23.59 15.04
N ARG A 97 9.57 23.77 16.17
CA ARG A 97 10.00 24.66 17.24
C ARG A 97 11.24 24.15 17.97
N VAL A 98 11.27 22.87 18.34
CA VAL A 98 12.41 22.25 19.06
C VAL A 98 13.67 22.28 18.20
N LEU A 99 13.56 22.00 16.90
CA LEU A 99 14.67 21.98 15.96
C LEU A 99 14.96 23.36 15.32
N GLN A 100 14.23 24.41 15.71
CA GLN A 100 14.32 25.78 15.18
C GLN A 100 14.35 25.84 13.64
N LEU A 101 13.49 25.04 12.98
CA LEU A 101 13.45 24.98 11.52
C LEU A 101 12.69 26.18 10.94
N PRO A 102 13.19 26.84 9.88
CA PRO A 102 12.44 27.84 9.13
C PRO A 102 11.11 27.24 8.64
N THR A 103 10.00 27.96 8.80
CA THR A 103 8.64 27.45 8.58
C THR A 103 8.34 27.04 7.14
N ASP A 104 9.08 27.63 6.21
CA ASP A 104 9.12 27.43 4.75
C ASP A 104 10.12 26.35 4.31
N SER A 105 11.01 25.89 5.20
CA SER A 105 11.98 24.84 4.86
C SER A 105 11.29 23.53 4.48
N SER A 106 11.91 22.78 3.56
CA SER A 106 11.40 21.48 3.10
C SER A 106 11.16 20.50 4.25
N ASP A 107 12.01 20.50 5.28
CA ASP A 107 11.85 19.67 6.48
C ASP A 107 10.72 20.13 7.40
N ALA A 108 10.50 21.44 7.57
CA ALA A 108 9.35 21.95 8.31
C ALA A 108 8.04 21.60 7.60
N ILE A 109 7.97 21.78 6.28
CA ILE A 109 6.85 21.36 5.42
C ILE A 109 6.58 19.86 5.61
N ARG A 110 7.62 19.01 5.48
CA ARG A 110 7.52 17.56 5.68
C ARG A 110 6.97 17.19 7.06
N LEU A 111 7.38 17.87 8.13
CA LEU A 111 6.90 17.64 9.50
C LEU A 111 5.42 18.02 9.70
N GLN A 112 4.88 18.98 8.95
CA GLN A 112 3.45 19.36 9.06
C GLN A 112 2.51 18.40 8.30
N HIS A 113 3.01 17.68 7.29
CA HIS A 113 2.21 16.82 6.44
C HIS A 113 2.11 15.36 6.93
N ARG A 114 0.95 14.73 6.66
CA ARG A 114 0.53 13.50 7.35
C ARG A 114 1.27 12.22 6.96
N ASN A 115 1.83 12.10 5.75
CA ASN A 115 2.16 10.78 5.18
C ASN A 115 3.12 10.81 3.95
N GLY A 116 4.17 11.65 3.93
CA GLY A 116 5.03 11.86 2.74
C GLY A 116 5.49 10.57 2.01
N ASN A 117 5.39 10.53 0.67
CA ASN A 117 5.36 9.29 -0.15
C ASN A 117 6.55 8.33 0.04
N MET A 118 7.75 8.84 0.39
CA MET A 118 8.93 8.02 0.64
C MET A 118 8.86 7.17 1.93
N TYR A 119 8.00 7.51 2.89
CA TYR A 119 8.09 7.04 4.26
C TYR A 119 6.87 6.17 4.67
N ARG A 120 7.12 5.02 5.31
CA ARG A 120 6.06 4.06 5.72
C ARG A 120 5.16 4.55 6.86
N GLY A 121 5.41 5.74 7.42
CA GLY A 121 4.56 6.40 8.41
C GLY A 121 5.20 7.67 8.97
N TYR A 122 4.42 8.47 9.69
CA TYR A 122 4.87 9.79 10.19
C TYR A 122 6.11 9.73 11.09
N GLY A 123 6.24 8.71 11.94
CA GLY A 123 7.45 8.52 12.75
C GLY A 123 8.74 8.38 11.93
N ASP A 124 8.66 7.80 10.71
CA ASP A 124 9.83 7.71 9.82
C ASP A 124 10.18 9.07 9.17
N VAL A 125 9.18 9.94 8.97
CA VAL A 125 9.40 11.33 8.54
C VAL A 125 10.15 12.09 9.63
N VAL A 126 9.65 12.06 10.87
CA VAL A 126 10.32 12.66 12.03
C VAL A 126 11.75 12.13 12.18
N TYR A 127 11.94 10.81 12.13
CA TYR A 127 13.26 10.18 12.15
C TYR A 127 14.21 10.71 11.07
N SER A 128 13.73 10.86 9.83
CA SER A 128 14.57 11.35 8.72
C SER A 128 14.99 12.83 8.86
N VAL A 129 14.20 13.65 9.56
CA VAL A 129 14.53 15.05 9.85
C VAL A 129 15.45 15.16 11.08
N LEU A 130 15.29 14.26 12.05
CA LEU A 130 16.14 14.14 13.25
C LEU A 130 17.53 13.56 12.97
N LYS A 131 17.63 12.52 12.13
CA LYS A 131 18.89 11.79 11.89
C LYS A 131 20.12 12.67 11.56
N PRO A 132 20.02 13.74 10.76
CA PRO A 132 21.16 14.63 10.51
C PRO A 132 21.36 15.74 11.56
N ARG A 133 20.53 15.82 12.61
CA ARG A 133 20.49 16.96 13.56
C ARG A 133 20.56 16.56 15.04
N CYS A 134 20.13 15.35 15.40
CA CYS A 134 20.09 14.84 16.75
C CYS A 134 21.09 13.68 16.88
N PHE A 135 22.14 13.90 17.68
CA PHE A 135 23.24 12.96 17.91
C PHE A 135 23.18 12.30 19.29
N ASN A 136 22.02 12.37 19.96
CA ASN A 136 21.83 11.79 21.29
C ASN A 136 22.08 10.27 21.26
N PRO A 137 22.91 9.73 22.17
CA PRO A 137 23.07 8.29 22.31
C PRO A 137 21.77 7.63 22.82
N PRO A 138 21.58 6.31 22.65
CA PRO A 138 20.42 5.60 23.17
C PRO A 138 20.25 5.80 24.68
N SER A 139 19.10 6.34 25.08
CA SER A 139 18.86 6.83 26.44
C SER A 139 18.98 5.73 27.51
N ASN A 140 19.06 6.15 28.77
CA ASN A 140 18.94 5.25 29.92
C ASN A 140 17.51 5.20 30.50
N LEU A 141 16.53 5.85 29.85
CA LEU A 141 15.14 5.93 30.30
C LEU A 141 14.54 4.53 30.47
N ARG A 142 13.87 4.33 31.58
CA ARG A 142 13.18 3.09 31.96
C ARG A 142 11.74 3.12 31.49
N LEU A 143 11.19 1.93 31.25
CA LEU A 143 9.81 1.77 30.79
C LEU A 143 8.79 2.40 31.77
N LYS A 144 9.11 2.42 33.07
CA LYS A 144 8.35 3.13 34.11
C LYS A 144 8.29 4.65 33.88
N GLU A 145 9.42 5.28 33.57
CA GLU A 145 9.50 6.73 33.32
C GLU A 145 8.73 7.11 32.04
N ILE A 146 8.83 6.28 30.99
CA ILE A 146 8.05 6.43 29.76
C ILE A 146 6.55 6.29 30.03
N HIS A 147 6.15 5.35 30.88
CA HIS A 147 4.75 5.22 31.28
C HIS A 147 4.25 6.45 32.02
N GLN A 148 4.96 6.90 33.05
CA GLN A 148 4.62 8.13 33.79
C GLN A 148 4.48 9.33 32.84
N MET A 149 5.43 9.53 31.92
CA MET A 149 5.36 10.56 30.90
C MET A 149 4.12 10.41 29.99
N LEU A 150 3.80 9.21 29.53
CA LEU A 150 2.60 8.95 28.72
C LEU A 150 1.29 9.15 29.51
N ASP A 151 1.28 8.83 30.79
CA ASP A 151 0.14 9.04 31.70
C ASP A 151 -0.08 10.55 31.94
N THR A 152 1.00 11.33 32.15
CA THR A 152 0.94 12.81 32.17
C THR A 152 0.46 13.35 30.83
N ILE A 153 0.99 12.87 29.70
CA ILE A 153 0.57 13.34 28.37
C ILE A 153 -0.90 12.99 28.05
N ALA A 154 -1.45 11.91 28.62
CA ALA A 154 -2.87 11.60 28.46
C ALA A 154 -3.76 12.60 29.23
N ASN A 155 -3.46 12.83 30.51
CA ASN A 155 -4.38 13.48 31.45
C ASN A 155 -4.24 15.01 31.58
N GLU A 156 -3.05 15.56 31.35
CA GLU A 156 -2.77 17.00 31.58
C GLU A 156 -3.18 17.90 30.41
N ASP A 157 -2.93 19.21 30.53
CA ASP A 157 -3.17 20.21 29.50
C ASP A 157 -2.14 20.19 28.34
N THR A 158 -2.30 21.12 27.38
CA THR A 158 -1.43 21.18 26.19
C THR A 158 -0.01 21.69 26.50
N GLU A 159 0.18 22.53 27.51
CA GLU A 159 1.48 23.08 27.88
C GLU A 159 2.33 22.03 28.58
N VAL A 160 1.75 21.30 29.54
CA VAL A 160 2.44 20.20 30.23
C VAL A 160 2.78 19.08 29.24
N LYS A 161 1.84 18.70 28.34
CA LYS A 161 2.13 17.78 27.22
C LYS A 161 3.34 18.24 26.40
N GLN A 162 3.43 19.54 26.09
CA GLN A 162 4.53 20.10 25.33
C GLN A 162 5.86 20.01 26.08
N GLN A 163 5.88 20.38 27.36
CA GLN A 163 7.08 20.33 28.20
C GLN A 163 7.62 18.90 28.36
N GLN A 164 6.74 17.91 28.58
CA GLN A 164 7.12 16.50 28.67
C GLN A 164 7.77 16.00 27.37
N LEU A 165 7.20 16.36 26.21
CA LEU A 165 7.76 16.00 24.92
C LEU A 165 9.11 16.69 24.65
N ILE A 166 9.28 17.96 25.03
CA ILE A 166 10.57 18.67 24.91
C ILE A 166 11.65 17.96 25.73
N ARG A 167 11.39 17.71 27.03
CA ARG A 167 12.31 16.98 27.92
C ARG A 167 12.70 15.60 27.37
N PHE A 168 11.74 14.91 26.74
CA PHE A 168 12.03 13.64 26.09
C PHE A 168 12.93 13.82 24.85
N THR A 169 12.65 14.81 23.98
CA THR A 169 13.48 15.08 22.79
C THR A 169 14.90 15.50 23.11
N GLU A 170 15.13 16.13 24.27
CA GLU A 170 16.46 16.50 24.77
C GLU A 170 17.31 15.28 25.17
N GLN A 171 16.70 14.17 25.59
CA GLN A 171 17.39 13.01 26.17
C GLN A 171 17.42 11.77 25.27
N ALA A 172 16.42 11.61 24.40
CA ALA A 172 16.20 10.37 23.64
C ALA A 172 16.90 10.38 22.26
N SER A 173 17.30 9.22 21.77
CA SER A 173 17.86 9.08 20.40
C SER A 173 16.80 9.30 19.31
N PRO A 174 17.20 9.56 18.04
CA PRO A 174 16.26 9.66 16.93
C PRO A 174 15.34 8.43 16.76
N GLU A 175 15.84 7.22 17.04
CA GLU A 175 15.07 5.97 17.01
C GLU A 175 14.03 5.90 18.15
N GLU A 176 14.41 6.33 19.35
CA GLU A 176 13.49 6.38 20.49
C GLU A 176 12.37 7.41 20.25
N GLN A 177 12.70 8.58 19.71
CA GLN A 177 11.75 9.61 19.28
C GLN A 177 10.80 9.12 18.18
N LYS A 178 11.31 8.40 17.17
CA LYS A 178 10.50 7.72 16.13
C LYS A 178 9.45 6.80 16.74
N TRP A 179 9.82 5.99 17.73
CA TRP A 179 8.92 5.02 18.34
C TRP A 179 7.95 5.66 19.34
N LEU A 180 8.37 6.66 20.12
CA LEU A 180 7.44 7.45 20.95
C LEU A 180 6.34 8.09 20.10
N ILE A 181 6.68 8.70 18.97
CA ILE A 181 5.68 9.34 18.08
C ILE A 181 4.67 8.33 17.55
N ARG A 182 5.07 7.09 17.30
CA ARG A 182 4.16 6.01 16.93
C ARG A 182 3.26 5.55 18.07
N LEU A 183 3.75 5.56 19.32
CA LEU A 183 2.95 5.27 20.51
C LEU A 183 1.90 6.36 20.76
N LEU A 184 2.27 7.63 20.67
CA LEU A 184 1.38 8.79 20.80
C LEU A 184 0.29 8.82 19.72
N LEU A 185 0.61 8.38 18.51
CA LEU A 185 -0.37 8.23 17.42
C LEU A 185 -1.14 6.90 17.46
N LYS A 186 -0.94 6.07 18.51
CA LYS A 186 -1.46 4.71 18.68
C LYS A 186 -1.30 3.85 17.40
N SER A 187 -0.20 4.03 16.66
CA SER A 187 0.04 3.46 15.32
C SER A 187 1.51 3.09 15.08
N LEU A 188 1.89 1.86 15.47
CA LEU A 188 3.26 1.35 15.35
C LEU A 188 3.67 0.95 13.92
N GLY A 189 2.71 0.44 13.13
CA GLY A 189 3.00 -0.10 11.80
C GLY A 189 4.01 -1.26 11.81
N LEU A 190 3.91 -2.18 12.78
CA LEU A 190 4.77 -3.38 12.88
C LEU A 190 4.46 -4.43 11.80
N GLY A 191 3.24 -4.44 11.25
CA GLY A 191 2.81 -5.44 10.26
C GLY A 191 2.68 -6.85 10.83
N ILE A 192 2.20 -6.94 12.07
CA ILE A 192 1.70 -8.14 12.78
C ILE A 192 0.39 -7.72 13.46
N GLY A 193 -0.60 -8.61 13.52
CA GLY A 193 -1.95 -8.30 14.02
C GLY A 193 -2.15 -8.55 15.52
N GLU A 194 -3.14 -7.89 16.11
CA GLU A 194 -3.53 -8.00 17.53
C GLU A 194 -3.69 -9.47 17.98
N GLN A 195 -4.42 -10.29 17.20
CA GLN A 195 -4.62 -11.73 17.45
C GLN A 195 -3.29 -12.51 17.56
N LYS A 196 -2.31 -12.19 16.71
CA LYS A 196 -1.01 -12.88 16.70
C LYS A 196 -0.12 -12.44 17.86
N ILE A 197 -0.18 -11.16 18.24
CA ILE A 197 0.48 -10.66 19.47
C ILE A 197 -0.10 -11.35 20.70
N PHE A 198 -1.43 -11.42 20.83
CA PHE A 198 -2.08 -12.15 21.93
C PHE A 198 -1.73 -13.65 21.92
N GLY A 199 -1.72 -14.29 20.75
CA GLY A 199 -1.37 -15.71 20.61
C GLY A 199 0.05 -16.07 21.07
N VAL A 200 1.00 -15.11 21.08
CA VAL A 200 2.34 -15.29 21.65
C VAL A 200 2.30 -15.37 23.18
N LEU A 201 1.38 -14.63 23.84
CA LEU A 201 1.21 -14.69 25.29
C LEU A 201 0.49 -15.99 25.68
N HIS A 202 -0.66 -16.24 25.06
CA HIS A 202 -1.50 -17.41 25.31
C HIS A 202 -2.61 -17.54 24.24
N PRO A 203 -2.99 -18.74 23.77
CA PRO A 203 -4.05 -18.93 22.76
C PRO A 203 -5.39 -18.25 23.11
N LYS A 204 -5.74 -18.19 24.41
CA LYS A 204 -6.95 -17.52 24.92
C LYS A 204 -6.81 -16.05 25.29
N ALA A 205 -5.62 -15.45 25.17
CA ALA A 205 -5.41 -14.04 25.57
C ALA A 205 -6.34 -13.07 24.82
N GLN A 206 -6.63 -13.34 23.54
CA GLN A 206 -7.58 -12.55 22.77
C GLN A 206 -9.02 -12.72 23.28
N ASP A 207 -9.46 -13.94 23.59
CA ASP A 207 -10.82 -14.22 24.11
C ASP A 207 -11.03 -13.53 25.48
N ILE A 208 -10.02 -13.55 26.36
CA ILE A 208 -10.00 -12.85 27.64
C ILE A 208 -10.12 -11.34 27.39
N TYR A 209 -9.24 -10.78 26.55
CA TYR A 209 -9.24 -9.35 26.24
C TYR A 209 -10.56 -8.88 25.62
N GLN A 210 -11.19 -9.66 24.72
CA GLN A 210 -12.47 -9.29 24.13
C GLN A 210 -13.62 -9.23 25.15
N ARG A 211 -13.48 -9.83 26.34
CA ARG A 211 -14.52 -9.88 27.39
C ARG A 211 -14.40 -8.79 28.46
N CYS A 212 -13.25 -8.11 28.57
CA CYS A 212 -13.04 -7.02 29.52
C CYS A 212 -12.41 -5.75 28.91
N SER A 213 -11.81 -5.85 27.73
CA SER A 213 -11.01 -4.79 27.08
C SER A 213 -9.94 -4.19 28.00
N ASP A 214 -9.33 -5.02 28.84
CA ASP A 214 -8.34 -4.65 29.87
C ASP A 214 -7.06 -5.48 29.67
N LEU A 215 -6.02 -4.85 29.13
CA LEU A 215 -4.72 -5.49 28.89
C LEU A 215 -3.99 -5.85 30.19
N GLY A 216 -4.22 -5.09 31.28
CA GLY A 216 -3.57 -5.32 32.58
C GLY A 216 -4.07 -6.63 33.17
N HIS A 217 -5.38 -6.80 33.26
CA HIS A 217 -5.97 -8.05 33.72
C HIS A 217 -5.62 -9.26 32.85
N VAL A 218 -5.56 -9.11 31.52
CA VAL A 218 -5.07 -10.18 30.62
C VAL A 218 -3.66 -10.61 30.99
N CYS A 219 -2.75 -9.65 31.21
CA CYS A 219 -1.38 -9.96 31.61
C CYS A 219 -1.30 -10.57 33.01
N ASN A 220 -2.08 -10.08 33.99
CA ASN A 220 -2.04 -10.57 35.36
C ASN A 220 -2.57 -12.01 35.46
N LEU A 221 -3.68 -12.31 34.78
CA LEU A 221 -4.30 -13.63 34.74
C LEU A 221 -3.42 -14.70 34.06
N LEU A 222 -2.52 -14.28 33.18
CA LEU A 222 -1.61 -15.17 32.42
C LEU A 222 -0.17 -15.17 32.96
N ALA A 223 0.15 -14.38 33.98
CA ALA A 223 1.54 -14.10 34.39
C ALA A 223 2.28 -15.33 34.92
N ASP A 224 1.58 -16.21 35.63
CA ASP A 224 2.18 -17.35 36.36
C ASP A 224 2.21 -18.66 35.57
N ARG A 225 1.70 -18.67 34.32
CA ARG A 225 1.71 -19.84 33.40
C ARG A 225 1.03 -21.13 33.92
N THR A 226 0.43 -21.14 35.11
CA THR A 226 -0.21 -22.32 35.74
C THR A 226 -1.57 -22.72 35.13
N THR A 227 -1.87 -22.26 33.91
CA THR A 227 -3.18 -22.40 33.26
C THR A 227 -3.04 -23.22 31.98
N ASP A 228 -2.72 -24.51 32.12
CA ASP A 228 -2.98 -25.47 31.03
C ASP A 228 -4.50 -25.62 30.92
N LEU A 229 -5.07 -25.22 29.78
CA LEU A 229 -6.52 -25.23 29.55
C LEU A 229 -6.99 -26.38 28.64
N ASP A 230 -6.09 -27.25 28.20
CA ASP A 230 -6.38 -28.43 27.38
C ASP A 230 -6.26 -29.73 28.20
N ALA A 231 -7.38 -30.14 28.79
CA ALA A 231 -7.49 -31.42 29.49
C ALA A 231 -7.57 -32.60 28.50
N SER A 232 -6.43 -33.03 27.95
CA SER A 232 -6.37 -34.25 27.12
C SER A 232 -5.03 -35.02 27.11
N SER A 233 -3.94 -34.52 27.72
CA SER A 233 -2.60 -35.12 27.51
C SER A 233 -1.66 -35.25 28.73
N SER A 234 -2.04 -34.88 29.96
CA SER A 234 -1.21 -35.09 31.16
C SER A 234 -1.84 -36.07 32.16
N LYS A 235 -1.12 -37.16 32.47
CA LYS A 235 -1.50 -38.19 33.46
C LYS A 235 -0.89 -37.95 34.86
N ASP A 236 -0.13 -36.88 35.06
CA ASP A 236 0.59 -36.62 36.30
C ASP A 236 -0.19 -35.71 37.26
N SER A 237 -0.83 -36.36 38.22
CA SER A 237 -1.59 -35.75 39.31
C SER A 237 -0.67 -35.29 40.45
N LYS A 238 -0.29 -33.99 40.46
CA LYS A 238 0.25 -33.33 41.69
C LYS A 238 0.19 -31.81 41.78
N ALA A 239 -0.27 -31.09 40.74
CA ALA A 239 -0.58 -29.67 40.82
C ALA A 239 -2.03 -29.42 40.36
N ALA A 240 -2.82 -28.71 41.17
CA ALA A 240 -4.18 -28.35 40.81
C ALA A 240 -4.17 -27.26 39.73
N VAL A 241 -4.34 -27.66 38.47
CA VAL A 241 -4.35 -26.76 37.31
C VAL A 241 -5.51 -25.78 37.43
N LYS A 242 -5.21 -24.47 37.44
CA LYS A 242 -6.23 -23.41 37.61
C LYS A 242 -6.97 -23.19 36.30
N PHE A 243 -8.18 -23.72 36.18
CA PHE A 243 -9.07 -23.46 35.04
C PHE A 243 -9.52 -21.98 35.02
N VAL A 244 -9.28 -21.29 33.92
CA VAL A 244 -9.76 -19.92 33.70
C VAL A 244 -11.15 -19.95 33.09
N ASN A 245 -12.17 -19.75 33.93
CA ASN A 245 -13.53 -19.53 33.45
C ASN A 245 -13.61 -18.16 32.73
N LEU A 246 -13.70 -18.16 31.40
CA LEU A 246 -13.80 -16.93 30.60
C LEU A 246 -14.99 -16.04 30.98
N ASN A 247 -16.00 -16.55 31.67
CA ASN A 247 -17.12 -15.75 32.16
C ASN A 247 -16.80 -14.97 33.44
N SER A 248 -15.88 -15.42 34.29
CA SER A 248 -15.47 -14.68 35.50
C SER A 248 -14.50 -13.52 35.22
N VAL A 249 -14.03 -13.41 33.97
CA VAL A 249 -13.24 -12.27 33.46
C VAL A 249 -14.11 -11.01 33.30
N ILE A 250 -15.41 -11.19 33.05
CA ILE A 250 -16.36 -10.09 32.82
C ILE A 250 -16.60 -9.36 34.13
N ARG A 251 -16.39 -8.05 34.10
CA ARG A 251 -16.60 -7.14 35.23
C ARG A 251 -17.45 -5.96 34.76
N PRO A 252 -18.37 -5.41 35.58
CA PRO A 252 -19.02 -4.15 35.28
C PRO A 252 -18.01 -3.03 34.99
N PHE A 253 -18.43 -2.05 34.18
CA PHE A 253 -17.63 -0.89 33.77
C PHE A 253 -16.39 -1.23 32.90
N HIS A 254 -16.30 -2.46 32.41
CA HIS A 254 -15.25 -2.93 31.50
C HIS A 254 -15.89 -3.36 30.18
N GLN A 255 -15.41 -2.85 29.04
CA GLN A 255 -16.09 -3.09 27.76
C GLN A 255 -16.01 -4.56 27.34
N ILE A 256 -17.18 -5.18 27.14
CA ILE A 256 -17.28 -6.43 26.38
C ILE A 256 -17.25 -6.04 24.90
N ARG A 257 -16.22 -6.42 24.12
CA ARG A 257 -16.13 -5.99 22.71
C ARG A 257 -17.39 -6.41 21.95
N PRO A 258 -18.15 -5.48 21.32
CA PRO A 258 -19.48 -5.83 20.86
C PRO A 258 -19.49 -6.87 19.72
N MET A 259 -20.41 -7.83 19.79
CA MET A 259 -20.62 -8.85 18.74
C MET A 259 -21.15 -8.20 17.45
N LEU A 260 -20.61 -8.58 16.29
CA LEU A 260 -20.86 -7.91 15.01
C LEU A 260 -21.62 -8.81 14.03
N CYS A 261 -22.52 -8.23 13.24
CA CYS A 261 -23.23 -8.98 12.20
C CYS A 261 -22.36 -9.22 10.95
N GLU A 262 -22.40 -10.45 10.44
CA GLU A 262 -22.00 -10.81 9.08
C GLU A 262 -22.98 -10.17 8.05
N ARG A 263 -22.60 -10.04 6.77
CA ARG A 263 -23.57 -9.67 5.72
C ARG A 263 -24.37 -10.92 5.37
N PHE A 264 -25.69 -10.82 5.34
CA PHE A 264 -26.56 -11.93 4.95
C PHE A 264 -26.12 -12.50 3.57
N PRO A 265 -25.86 -13.82 3.46
CA PRO A 265 -25.35 -14.43 2.24
C PRO A 265 -26.34 -14.45 1.08
N GLY A 266 -27.61 -14.11 1.30
CA GLY A 266 -28.64 -14.04 0.24
C GLY A 266 -29.50 -15.29 0.09
N ASP A 267 -29.19 -16.37 0.81
CA ASP A 267 -29.97 -17.60 0.86
C ASP A 267 -30.49 -17.81 2.29
N ILE A 268 -31.80 -17.57 2.46
CA ILE A 268 -32.48 -17.74 3.76
C ILE A 268 -32.80 -19.20 4.04
N GLN A 269 -32.96 -20.05 3.01
CA GLN A 269 -33.30 -21.45 3.16
C GLN A 269 -32.15 -22.22 3.83
N GLU A 270 -30.92 -21.99 3.39
CA GLU A 270 -29.71 -22.54 4.04
C GLU A 270 -29.61 -22.12 5.52
N LEU A 271 -29.92 -20.86 5.84
CA LEU A 271 -29.89 -20.41 7.23
C LEU A 271 -31.02 -21.05 8.08
N MET A 272 -32.24 -21.15 7.55
CA MET A 272 -33.39 -21.75 8.23
C MET A 272 -33.26 -23.27 8.43
N GLN A 273 -32.57 -23.98 7.53
CA GLN A 273 -32.20 -25.39 7.72
C GLN A 273 -31.22 -25.58 8.89
N SER A 274 -30.41 -24.56 9.19
CA SER A 274 -29.33 -24.66 10.17
C SER A 274 -29.67 -24.20 11.58
N ASP A 275 -30.68 -23.34 11.77
CA ASP A 275 -31.23 -22.93 13.07
C ASP A 275 -32.56 -22.18 12.88
N VAL A 276 -33.37 -22.08 13.93
CA VAL A 276 -34.50 -21.13 13.98
C VAL A 276 -33.96 -19.71 13.94
N LEU A 277 -34.57 -18.86 13.12
CA LEU A 277 -34.14 -17.47 12.94
C LEU A 277 -35.14 -16.48 13.56
N TYR A 278 -34.59 -15.41 14.11
CA TYR A 278 -35.33 -14.24 14.57
C TYR A 278 -34.88 -13.01 13.78
N LEU A 279 -35.85 -12.21 13.35
CA LEU A 279 -35.67 -10.93 12.65
C LEU A 279 -35.89 -9.77 13.60
N GLU A 280 -34.93 -8.86 13.65
CA GLU A 280 -34.99 -7.57 14.32
C GLU A 280 -34.85 -6.44 13.29
N THR A 281 -35.50 -5.31 13.52
CA THR A 281 -35.31 -4.10 12.70
C THR A 281 -33.90 -3.56 12.93
N LYS A 282 -33.15 -3.28 11.86
CA LYS A 282 -31.85 -2.62 12.01
C LYS A 282 -32.06 -1.13 12.23
N MET A 283 -31.78 -0.69 13.46
CA MET A 283 -31.78 0.73 13.85
C MET A 283 -30.55 1.46 13.32
N ASP A 284 -30.74 2.71 12.88
CA ASP A 284 -29.70 3.65 12.41
C ASP A 284 -29.37 4.70 13.49
N GLY A 285 -28.84 4.21 14.61
CA GLY A 285 -28.46 5.04 15.76
C GLY A 285 -26.96 4.99 16.02
N GLU A 286 -26.63 4.81 17.30
CA GLU A 286 -25.28 4.45 17.74
C GLU A 286 -25.27 3.38 18.80
N ARG A 287 -24.46 2.34 18.60
CA ARG A 287 -24.34 1.25 19.56
C ARG A 287 -23.65 1.66 20.86
N PHE A 288 -24.33 1.37 21.96
CA PHE A 288 -23.86 1.57 23.33
C PHE A 288 -24.08 0.30 24.17
N GLN A 289 -23.12 0.05 25.07
CA GLN A 289 -23.36 -0.81 26.22
C GLN A 289 -23.67 0.05 27.43
N LEU A 290 -24.77 -0.26 28.11
CA LEU A 290 -25.12 0.31 29.39
C LEU A 290 -24.73 -0.66 30.50
N HIS A 291 -23.75 -0.26 31.30
CA HIS A 291 -23.30 -0.97 32.49
C HIS A 291 -23.91 -0.29 33.71
N ILE A 292 -24.48 -1.08 34.61
CA ILE A 292 -24.92 -0.62 35.92
C ILE A 292 -24.30 -1.55 36.96
N ASP A 293 -23.75 -1.00 38.04
CA ASP A 293 -23.30 -1.74 39.22
C ASP A 293 -23.43 -0.85 40.46
N ARG A 294 -24.15 -1.36 41.46
CA ARG A 294 -24.40 -0.71 42.77
C ARG A 294 -24.89 0.75 42.64
N GLY A 295 -25.85 0.96 41.74
CA GLY A 295 -26.46 2.27 41.48
C GLY A 295 -25.63 3.26 40.66
N ARG A 296 -24.40 2.92 40.26
CA ARG A 296 -23.59 3.69 39.32
C ARG A 296 -23.82 3.23 37.89
N PHE A 297 -23.82 4.17 36.95
CA PHE A 297 -24.07 3.94 35.54
C PHE A 297 -22.82 4.23 34.71
N MET A 298 -22.62 3.47 33.62
CA MET A 298 -21.62 3.79 32.60
C MET A 298 -22.12 3.46 31.19
N TYR A 299 -21.83 4.36 30.24
CA TYR A 299 -22.27 4.28 28.86
C TYR A 299 -21.07 4.17 27.91
N ILE A 300 -20.77 2.94 27.50
CA ILE A 300 -19.58 2.65 26.70
C ILE A 300 -20.00 2.50 25.24
N SER A 301 -19.49 3.37 24.37
CA SER A 301 -19.74 3.30 22.93
C SER A 301 -19.10 2.04 22.31
N ARG A 302 -19.50 1.71 21.07
CA ARG A 302 -18.94 0.59 20.30
C ARG A 302 -17.41 0.47 20.31
N ASN A 303 -16.68 1.59 20.33
CA ASN A 303 -15.21 1.62 20.27
C ASN A 303 -14.52 1.73 21.65
N GLY A 304 -15.26 1.57 22.75
CA GLY A 304 -14.72 1.61 24.11
C GLY A 304 -14.61 3.02 24.71
N VAL A 305 -15.07 4.06 24.00
CA VAL A 305 -15.10 5.43 24.52
C VAL A 305 -16.28 5.59 25.48
N ASP A 306 -16.01 6.15 26.66
CA ASP A 306 -16.97 6.46 27.71
C ASP A 306 -17.74 7.77 27.42
N TYR A 307 -19.07 7.71 27.48
CA TYR A 307 -20.01 8.84 27.34
C TYR A 307 -20.88 9.06 28.58
N THR A 308 -20.47 8.53 29.73
CA THR A 308 -21.23 8.61 30.99
C THR A 308 -21.44 10.05 31.44
N ARG A 309 -20.51 10.97 31.15
CA ARG A 309 -20.69 12.41 31.40
C ARG A 309 -21.90 13.02 30.66
N ASN A 310 -22.28 12.46 29.51
CA ASN A 310 -23.37 12.96 28.66
C ASN A 310 -24.73 12.36 29.07
N PHE A 311 -24.76 11.05 29.32
CA PHE A 311 -26.00 10.30 29.62
C PHE A 311 -26.34 10.23 31.11
N GLY A 312 -25.35 10.34 32.00
CA GLY A 312 -25.48 10.33 33.45
C GLY A 312 -24.68 9.23 34.14
N HIS A 313 -24.11 9.51 35.31
CA HIS A 313 -23.43 8.51 36.15
C HIS A 313 -24.29 8.03 37.33
N SER A 314 -25.36 8.78 37.64
CA SER A 314 -26.37 8.51 38.68
C SER A 314 -27.75 8.98 38.17
N TYR A 315 -28.81 8.69 38.93
CA TYR A 315 -30.17 9.14 38.59
C TYR A 315 -30.40 10.65 38.69
N ASP A 316 -29.42 11.44 39.14
CA ASP A 316 -29.59 12.87 39.41
C ASP A 316 -28.85 13.75 38.38
N HIS A 317 -28.16 13.12 37.42
CA HIS A 317 -27.36 13.81 36.40
C HIS A 317 -27.53 13.18 35.01
N GLY A 318 -27.37 14.00 33.97
CA GLY A 318 -27.29 13.56 32.57
C GLY A 318 -28.63 13.50 31.83
N THR A 319 -28.55 13.24 30.52
CA THR A 319 -29.69 13.35 29.59
C THR A 319 -30.63 12.13 29.55
N LEU A 320 -30.17 10.96 30.03
CA LEU A 320 -30.91 9.69 29.97
C LEU A 320 -31.12 9.07 31.35
N THR A 321 -30.07 8.95 32.15
CA THR A 321 -30.08 8.18 33.41
C THR A 321 -31.19 8.56 34.38
N PRO A 322 -31.53 9.85 34.60
CA PRO A 322 -32.65 10.23 35.46
C PRO A 322 -34.00 9.65 35.01
N LYS A 323 -34.19 9.49 33.69
CA LYS A 323 -35.40 8.94 33.07
C LYS A 323 -35.48 7.41 33.14
N LEU A 324 -34.41 6.72 33.55
CA LEU A 324 -34.40 5.26 33.76
C LEU A 324 -34.96 4.86 35.13
N ARG A 325 -35.27 5.83 36.01
CA ARG A 325 -35.80 5.59 37.37
C ARG A 325 -37.17 4.91 37.27
N GLY A 326 -37.28 3.69 37.81
CA GLY A 326 -38.49 2.86 37.74
C GLY A 326 -38.62 2.00 36.47
N LEU A 327 -37.72 2.14 35.49
CA LEU A 327 -37.73 1.32 34.26
C LEU A 327 -36.85 0.06 34.35
N LEU A 328 -36.04 -0.01 35.41
CA LEU A 328 -35.08 -1.07 35.70
C LEU A 328 -35.56 -1.94 36.89
N PRO A 329 -35.09 -3.19 37.02
CA PRO A 329 -35.51 -4.08 38.11
C PRO A 329 -35.33 -3.48 39.51
N LEU A 330 -36.31 -3.72 40.39
CA LEU A 330 -36.14 -3.48 41.82
C LEU A 330 -35.06 -4.42 42.37
N GLY A 331 -34.18 -3.90 43.24
CA GLY A 331 -33.05 -4.68 43.79
C GLY A 331 -31.96 -5.02 42.76
N LEU A 332 -31.84 -4.25 41.68
CA LEU A 332 -30.77 -4.43 40.69
C LEU A 332 -29.39 -4.19 41.33
N GLU A 333 -28.56 -5.24 41.42
CA GLU A 333 -27.17 -5.10 41.84
C GLU A 333 -26.28 -4.71 40.67
N SER A 334 -26.38 -5.42 39.55
CA SER A 334 -25.57 -5.18 38.37
C SER A 334 -26.21 -5.69 37.07
N ILE A 335 -26.00 -4.98 35.96
CA ILE A 335 -26.45 -5.41 34.62
C ILE A 335 -25.53 -4.86 33.54
N ILE A 336 -25.41 -5.59 32.43
CA ILE A 336 -24.80 -5.10 31.19
C ILE A 336 -25.78 -5.34 30.05
N LEU A 337 -26.26 -4.24 29.46
CA LEU A 337 -27.19 -4.21 28.34
C LEU A 337 -26.46 -3.78 27.07
N ASP A 338 -26.81 -4.37 25.92
CA ASP A 338 -26.28 -4.01 24.60
C ASP A 338 -27.44 -3.53 23.72
N GLY A 339 -27.28 -2.36 23.10
CA GLY A 339 -28.39 -1.67 22.43
C GLY A 339 -27.93 -0.56 21.49
N GLU A 340 -28.89 0.04 20.80
CA GLU A 340 -28.68 1.22 19.96
C GLU A 340 -29.29 2.45 20.65
N MET A 341 -28.48 3.48 20.84
CA MET A 341 -28.93 4.79 21.30
C MET A 341 -29.46 5.58 20.09
N MET A 342 -30.73 5.94 20.14
CA MET A 342 -31.46 6.68 19.12
C MET A 342 -31.70 8.12 19.57
N VAL A 343 -31.88 9.02 18.61
CA VAL A 343 -32.45 10.36 18.87
C VAL A 343 -33.97 10.26 18.76
N TRP A 344 -34.69 10.57 19.83
CA TRP A 344 -36.15 10.62 19.86
C TRP A 344 -36.64 12.07 19.78
N ASP A 345 -37.55 12.35 18.84
CA ASP A 345 -38.26 13.62 18.71
C ASP A 345 -39.51 13.59 19.60
N THR A 346 -39.53 14.37 20.70
CA THR A 346 -40.64 14.37 21.65
C THR A 346 -41.90 15.02 21.10
N ASN A 347 -41.77 15.87 20.08
CA ASN A 347 -42.90 16.58 19.47
C ASN A 347 -43.56 15.73 18.38
N LYS A 348 -42.76 14.95 17.64
CA LYS A 348 -43.24 14.06 16.56
C LYS A 348 -43.42 12.61 16.98
N LEU A 349 -43.05 12.25 18.22
CA LEU A 349 -43.12 10.90 18.78
C LEU A 349 -42.53 9.83 17.86
N ARG A 350 -41.33 10.09 17.33
CA ARG A 350 -40.60 9.19 16.43
C ARG A 350 -39.10 9.21 16.68
N PHE A 351 -38.42 8.16 16.23
CA PHE A 351 -36.98 8.22 16.01
C PHE A 351 -36.64 9.20 14.88
N ARG A 352 -35.55 9.94 15.04
CA ARG A 352 -34.90 10.69 13.94
C ARG A 352 -33.85 9.81 13.30
N GLU A 353 -33.76 9.87 11.98
CA GLU A 353 -32.75 9.13 11.21
C GLU A 353 -31.39 9.85 11.25
N LYS A 354 -30.29 9.11 11.12
CA LYS A 354 -28.94 9.67 11.21
C LYS A 354 -28.63 10.70 10.12
N GLY A 355 -29.25 10.54 8.94
CA GLY A 355 -29.18 11.49 7.84
C GLY A 355 -29.78 12.88 8.15
N GLU A 356 -30.50 13.04 9.28
CA GLU A 356 -30.98 14.34 9.75
C GLU A 356 -29.91 15.13 10.57
N ASN A 357 -28.63 14.75 10.43
CA ASN A 357 -27.43 15.43 10.97
C ASN A 357 -27.49 15.78 12.47
N THR A 358 -28.02 14.87 13.29
CA THR A 358 -28.14 15.07 14.74
C THR A 358 -27.40 13.96 15.49
N ASP A 359 -26.35 14.31 16.24
CA ASP A 359 -25.57 13.36 17.04
C ASP A 359 -26.18 13.21 18.44
N VAL A 360 -26.50 11.97 18.82
CA VAL A 360 -27.10 11.61 20.11
C VAL A 360 -26.17 11.91 21.30
N LYS A 361 -24.85 11.99 21.07
CA LYS A 361 -23.86 12.37 22.08
C LYS A 361 -23.95 13.83 22.52
N SER A 362 -24.42 14.71 21.62
CA SER A 362 -24.37 16.17 21.81
C SER A 362 -25.75 16.80 22.06
N LEU A 363 -26.73 15.99 22.45
CA LEU A 363 -28.07 16.49 22.79
C LEU A 363 -28.03 17.35 24.06
N LYS A 364 -28.76 18.46 24.04
CA LYS A 364 -28.95 19.35 25.20
C LYS A 364 -30.18 18.92 26.00
N PRO A 365 -30.19 18.99 27.35
CA PRO A 365 -31.34 18.58 28.16
C PRO A 365 -32.66 19.33 27.86
N GLU A 366 -32.56 20.58 27.41
CA GLU A 366 -33.69 21.51 27.18
C GLU A 366 -34.28 21.43 25.76
N GLY A 367 -33.78 20.52 24.90
CA GLY A 367 -34.26 20.37 23.53
C GLY A 367 -35.53 19.52 23.42
N SER A 368 -36.26 19.65 22.31
CA SER A 368 -37.33 18.72 21.90
C SER A 368 -36.83 17.35 21.42
N TRP A 369 -35.54 17.05 21.64
CA TRP A 369 -34.89 15.80 21.25
C TRP A 369 -34.19 15.20 22.46
N GLN A 370 -34.40 13.91 22.71
CA GLN A 370 -33.80 13.19 23.83
C GLN A 370 -33.17 11.86 23.38
N PRO A 371 -32.18 11.34 24.12
CA PRO A 371 -31.70 9.98 23.89
C PRO A 371 -32.78 8.96 24.24
N CYS A 372 -32.93 7.94 23.38
CA CYS A 372 -33.73 6.75 23.63
C CYS A 372 -32.86 5.51 23.44
N PHE A 373 -32.72 4.68 24.47
CA PHE A 373 -31.92 3.46 24.39
C PHE A 373 -32.80 2.27 23.98
N VAL A 374 -32.54 1.72 22.79
CA VAL A 374 -33.25 0.55 22.24
C VAL A 374 -32.39 -0.70 22.46
N VAL A 375 -32.74 -1.49 23.47
CA VAL A 375 -31.96 -2.63 23.95
C VAL A 375 -32.29 -3.90 23.17
N TYR A 376 -31.26 -4.64 22.74
CA TYR A 376 -31.42 -5.88 21.95
C TYR A 376 -30.62 -7.08 22.46
N ASP A 377 -29.82 -6.91 23.53
CA ASP A 377 -29.20 -8.04 24.23
C ASP A 377 -28.91 -7.75 25.71
N LEU A 378 -28.76 -8.82 26.48
CA LEU A 378 -28.48 -8.85 27.92
C LEU A 378 -27.24 -9.71 28.15
N LEU A 379 -26.12 -9.08 28.53
CA LEU A 379 -24.80 -9.72 28.58
C LEU A 379 -24.42 -10.20 30.00
N TYR A 380 -24.92 -9.52 31.03
CA TYR A 380 -24.59 -9.78 32.43
C TYR A 380 -25.73 -9.34 33.33
N PHE A 381 -25.98 -10.06 34.43
CA PHE A 381 -27.02 -9.73 35.41
C PHE A 381 -26.67 -10.28 36.79
N ASN A 382 -26.67 -9.44 37.82
CA ASN A 382 -26.44 -9.75 39.24
C ASN A 382 -25.35 -10.83 39.44
N GLY A 383 -24.10 -10.48 39.12
CA GLY A 383 -22.95 -11.38 39.27
C GLY A 383 -22.73 -12.40 38.14
N GLN A 384 -23.72 -12.65 37.28
CA GLN A 384 -23.68 -13.74 36.29
C GLN A 384 -23.51 -13.25 34.85
N SER A 385 -22.48 -13.78 34.17
CA SER A 385 -22.36 -13.71 32.70
C SER A 385 -23.48 -14.48 32.02
N LEU A 386 -24.03 -13.89 30.97
CA LEU A 386 -25.04 -14.50 30.10
C LEU A 386 -24.51 -14.79 28.69
N LEU A 387 -23.24 -14.51 28.38
CA LEU A 387 -22.67 -14.69 27.03
C LEU A 387 -22.84 -16.11 26.49
N ASP A 388 -22.73 -17.11 27.36
CA ASP A 388 -22.88 -18.53 27.04
C ASP A 388 -24.34 -19.01 26.95
N HIS A 389 -25.31 -18.19 27.32
CA HIS A 389 -26.72 -18.49 27.07
C HIS A 389 -27.04 -18.29 25.59
N THR A 390 -28.00 -19.05 25.05
CA THR A 390 -28.46 -18.86 23.67
C THR A 390 -29.17 -17.51 23.52
N TYR A 391 -29.22 -16.98 22.31
CA TYR A 391 -29.82 -15.67 22.04
C TYR A 391 -31.27 -15.60 22.56
N ILE A 392 -32.06 -16.65 22.36
CA ILE A 392 -33.46 -16.67 22.84
C ILE A 392 -33.56 -16.67 24.37
N GLN A 393 -32.63 -17.31 25.08
CA GLN A 393 -32.58 -17.26 26.56
C GLN A 393 -32.27 -15.85 27.06
N ARG A 394 -31.32 -15.16 26.41
CA ARG A 394 -30.96 -13.77 26.75
C ARG A 394 -32.10 -12.80 26.44
N ALA A 395 -32.70 -12.91 25.25
CA ALA A 395 -33.84 -12.09 24.83
C ALA A 395 -35.08 -12.28 25.74
N TYR A 396 -35.42 -13.52 26.10
CA TYR A 396 -36.53 -13.80 27.03
C TYR A 396 -36.27 -13.25 28.44
N LYS A 397 -35.03 -13.38 28.95
CA LYS A 397 -34.65 -12.81 30.25
C LYS A 397 -34.69 -11.27 30.21
N LEU A 398 -34.19 -10.66 29.14
CA LEU A 398 -34.24 -9.21 28.91
C LEU A 398 -35.69 -8.67 28.95
N GLN A 399 -36.61 -9.33 28.25
CA GLN A 399 -38.04 -8.94 28.20
C GLN A 399 -38.75 -8.98 29.55
N LYS A 400 -38.26 -9.78 30.52
CA LYS A 400 -38.81 -9.83 31.88
C LYS A 400 -38.21 -8.78 32.83
N LEU A 401 -37.07 -8.19 32.49
CA LEU A 401 -36.32 -7.29 33.38
C LEU A 401 -36.57 -5.81 33.09
N ILE A 402 -36.86 -5.47 31.83
CA ILE A 402 -36.98 -4.07 31.41
C ILE A 402 -38.45 -3.67 31.30
N VAL A 403 -38.82 -2.59 31.99
CA VAL A 403 -40.09 -1.90 31.78
C VAL A 403 -39.85 -0.83 30.71
N GLU A 404 -40.63 -0.86 29.64
CA GLU A 404 -40.46 0.08 28.53
C GLU A 404 -41.12 1.44 28.80
N GLN A 405 -40.44 2.50 28.38
CA GLN A 405 -41.00 3.84 28.23
C GLN A 405 -40.65 4.37 26.84
N SER A 406 -41.68 4.67 26.05
CA SER A 406 -41.53 5.18 24.68
C SER A 406 -40.61 6.41 24.63
N GLY A 407 -39.61 6.38 23.73
CA GLY A 407 -38.64 7.46 23.60
C GLY A 407 -37.60 7.58 24.72
N VAL A 408 -37.53 6.64 25.67
CA VAL A 408 -36.52 6.62 26.75
C VAL A 408 -35.78 5.29 26.81
N LEU A 409 -36.50 4.19 27.08
CA LEU A 409 -35.94 2.85 27.17
C LEU A 409 -36.92 1.89 26.52
N GLN A 410 -36.50 1.24 25.44
CA GLN A 410 -37.35 0.37 24.63
C GLN A 410 -36.64 -0.95 24.33
N LEU A 411 -37.42 -2.00 24.10
CA LEU A 411 -36.94 -3.32 23.75
C LEU A 411 -37.05 -3.53 22.25
N MET A 412 -35.94 -3.98 21.64
CA MET A 412 -35.98 -4.47 20.27
C MET A 412 -36.90 -5.69 20.18
N ARG A 413 -37.94 -5.59 19.34
CA ARG A 413 -38.94 -6.63 19.17
C ARG A 413 -38.53 -7.59 18.06
N ALA A 414 -37.94 -8.72 18.47
CA ALA A 414 -37.57 -9.81 17.58
C ALA A 414 -38.80 -10.64 17.16
N ARG A 415 -38.96 -10.90 15.86
CA ARG A 415 -40.00 -11.76 15.30
C ARG A 415 -39.38 -13.09 14.85
N LYS A 416 -39.95 -14.22 15.28
CA LYS A 416 -39.53 -15.55 14.80
C LYS A 416 -39.92 -15.69 13.32
N ILE A 417 -39.03 -16.24 12.50
CA ILE A 417 -39.32 -16.59 11.11
C ILE A 417 -39.76 -18.06 11.04
N GLY A 418 -40.98 -18.31 10.58
CA GLY A 418 -41.53 -19.64 10.29
C GLY A 418 -41.41 -20.07 8.82
N SER A 419 -41.36 -19.13 7.87
CA SER A 419 -41.24 -19.44 6.43
C SER A 419 -40.40 -18.43 5.64
N VAL A 420 -39.97 -18.84 4.44
CA VAL A 420 -39.29 -17.96 3.46
C VAL A 420 -40.21 -16.79 3.03
N GLN A 421 -41.51 -17.07 2.92
CA GLN A 421 -42.52 -16.09 2.55
C GLN A 421 -42.66 -15.01 3.64
N GLU A 422 -42.80 -15.44 4.89
CA GLU A 422 -42.83 -14.57 6.06
C GLU A 422 -41.53 -13.77 6.21
N PHE A 423 -40.36 -14.35 5.92
CA PHE A 423 -39.12 -13.58 5.88
C PHE A 423 -39.16 -12.44 4.84
N ASN A 424 -39.65 -12.72 3.63
CA ASN A 424 -39.78 -11.72 2.58
C ASN A 424 -40.75 -10.61 2.97
N GLU A 425 -41.89 -10.96 3.57
CA GLU A 425 -42.89 -10.02 4.09
C GLU A 425 -42.35 -9.15 5.24
N LEU A 426 -41.67 -9.76 6.22
CA LEU A 426 -41.06 -9.04 7.35
C LEU A 426 -39.94 -8.09 6.91
N PHE A 427 -39.13 -8.50 5.92
CA PHE A 427 -38.11 -7.63 5.36
C PHE A 427 -38.74 -6.50 4.53
N GLN A 428 -39.77 -6.78 3.72
CA GLN A 428 -40.51 -5.73 3.02
C GLN A 428 -41.14 -4.72 4.00
N GLN A 429 -41.75 -5.18 5.10
CA GLN A 429 -42.26 -4.32 6.17
C GLN A 429 -41.16 -3.44 6.79
N ALA A 430 -39.93 -3.96 6.98
CA ALA A 430 -38.80 -3.17 7.46
C ALA A 430 -38.36 -2.09 6.45
N LEU A 431 -38.42 -2.40 5.15
CA LEU A 431 -38.14 -1.43 4.08
C LEU A 431 -39.23 -0.33 3.99
N ASP A 432 -40.50 -0.72 4.10
CA ASP A 432 -41.65 0.19 4.03
C ASP A 432 -41.75 1.10 5.27
N SER A 433 -41.33 0.59 6.43
CA SER A 433 -41.16 1.40 7.66
C SER A 433 -39.88 2.24 7.69
N HIS A 434 -39.19 2.38 6.55
CA HIS A 434 -38.01 3.24 6.34
C HIS A 434 -36.78 2.85 7.20
N ALA A 435 -36.73 1.63 7.73
CA ALA A 435 -35.59 1.17 8.53
C ALA A 435 -34.29 1.09 7.69
N GLU A 436 -33.14 1.05 8.36
CA GLU A 436 -31.84 0.88 7.71
C GLU A 436 -31.68 -0.48 7.01
N GLY A 437 -32.51 -1.44 7.41
CA GLY A 437 -32.48 -2.83 7.00
C GLY A 437 -32.93 -3.75 8.15
N ILE A 438 -32.40 -4.97 8.16
CA ILE A 438 -32.74 -6.00 9.15
C ILE A 438 -31.50 -6.63 9.78
N VAL A 439 -31.69 -7.21 10.97
CA VAL A 439 -30.74 -8.10 11.63
C VAL A 439 -31.40 -9.46 11.82
N LEU A 440 -30.72 -10.52 11.38
CA LEU A 440 -31.11 -11.90 11.61
C LEU A 440 -30.24 -12.48 12.72
N LYS A 441 -30.85 -13.10 13.73
CA LYS A 441 -30.16 -13.80 14.81
C LYS A 441 -30.60 -15.26 14.87
N LYS A 442 -29.62 -16.16 14.87
CA LYS A 442 -29.82 -17.60 15.12
C LYS A 442 -30.25 -17.84 16.57
N GLN A 443 -31.31 -18.63 16.79
CA GLN A 443 -31.88 -18.92 18.10
C GLN A 443 -30.83 -19.47 19.09
N GLY A 444 -29.99 -20.39 18.63
CA GLY A 444 -28.90 -21.02 19.39
C GLY A 444 -27.64 -20.17 19.54
N SER A 445 -27.55 -18.98 18.91
CA SER A 445 -26.32 -18.18 18.93
C SER A 445 -25.95 -17.67 20.33
N ARG A 446 -24.75 -18.01 20.77
CA ARG A 446 -24.11 -17.42 21.96
C ARG A 446 -23.58 -16.03 21.63
N TYR A 447 -23.46 -15.17 22.63
CA TYR A 447 -22.84 -13.86 22.41
C TYR A 447 -21.33 -14.04 22.33
N GLN A 448 -20.75 -13.72 21.17
CA GLN A 448 -19.32 -13.88 20.90
C GLN A 448 -18.65 -12.50 20.76
N PRO A 449 -17.97 -12.00 21.80
CA PRO A 449 -17.40 -10.65 21.78
C PRO A 449 -16.42 -10.43 20.63
N GLY A 450 -16.56 -9.31 19.92
CA GLY A 450 -15.70 -8.94 18.78
C GLY A 450 -15.79 -9.81 17.53
N VAL A 451 -16.50 -10.95 17.54
CA VAL A 451 -16.67 -11.83 16.39
C VAL A 451 -17.61 -11.20 15.36
N ARG A 452 -17.34 -11.46 14.06
CA ARG A 452 -18.20 -11.08 12.94
C ARG A 452 -18.65 -12.25 12.08
N LEU A 453 -17.71 -13.10 11.65
CA LEU A 453 -18.00 -14.23 10.75
C LEU A 453 -18.33 -15.46 11.59
N GLY A 454 -19.36 -16.22 11.21
CA GLY A 454 -19.73 -17.46 11.89
C GLY A 454 -20.40 -17.30 13.28
N GLY A 455 -20.60 -16.07 13.78
CA GLY A 455 -21.29 -15.83 15.06
C GLY A 455 -22.80 -16.08 15.05
N GLY A 456 -23.41 -16.29 13.88
CA GLY A 456 -24.85 -16.53 13.74
C GLY A 456 -25.72 -15.25 13.79
N TRP A 457 -25.10 -14.08 13.70
CA TRP A 457 -25.78 -12.79 13.51
C TRP A 457 -25.49 -12.28 12.10
N TYR A 458 -26.54 -11.99 11.33
CA TYR A 458 -26.45 -11.46 9.98
C TYR A 458 -27.18 -10.13 9.89
N LYS A 459 -26.80 -9.29 8.94
CA LYS A 459 -27.53 -8.07 8.58
C LYS A 459 -27.80 -8.04 7.09
N ASP A 460 -28.95 -7.49 6.71
CA ASP A 460 -29.22 -7.13 5.32
C ASP A 460 -29.80 -5.73 5.19
N LYS A 461 -29.71 -5.16 3.99
CA LYS A 461 -30.11 -3.80 3.65
C LYS A 461 -30.58 -3.71 2.21
N ALA A 462 -31.38 -2.68 1.88
CA ALA A 462 -31.75 -2.43 0.49
C ALA A 462 -30.54 -2.22 -0.43
N ASP A 463 -29.51 -1.48 0.02
CA ASP A 463 -28.27 -1.22 -0.75
C ASP A 463 -27.40 -2.47 -0.98
N TYR A 464 -27.76 -3.60 -0.36
CA TYR A 464 -27.06 -4.87 -0.54
C TYR A 464 -27.70 -5.77 -1.61
N ILE A 465 -28.85 -5.40 -2.16
CA ILE A 465 -29.64 -6.20 -3.12
C ILE A 465 -29.54 -5.58 -4.51
N LYS A 466 -29.12 -6.37 -5.51
CA LYS A 466 -28.85 -5.86 -6.86
C LYS A 466 -30.16 -5.42 -7.53
N GLY A 467 -30.19 -4.18 -8.02
CA GLY A 467 -31.37 -3.61 -8.70
C GLY A 467 -32.56 -3.27 -7.79
N LEU A 468 -32.46 -3.45 -6.46
CA LEU A 468 -33.53 -3.07 -5.53
C LEU A 468 -33.54 -1.56 -5.27
N ILE A 469 -32.38 -0.90 -5.25
CA ILE A 469 -32.27 0.55 -5.04
C ILE A 469 -31.99 1.33 -6.34
N THR A 470 -32.33 2.61 -6.31
CA THR A 470 -31.98 3.56 -7.36
C THR A 470 -30.47 3.68 -7.47
N GLU A 471 -30.02 3.55 -8.71
CA GLU A 471 -28.64 3.70 -9.15
C GLU A 471 -28.63 4.98 -9.97
N PHE A 472 -27.66 5.86 -9.70
CA PHE A 472 -27.54 7.16 -10.32
C PHE A 472 -26.37 7.12 -11.30
N ASP A 473 -26.63 7.39 -12.58
CA ASP A 473 -25.59 7.62 -13.57
C ASP A 473 -25.22 9.11 -13.51
N VAL A 474 -24.15 9.43 -12.78
CA VAL A 474 -23.80 10.82 -12.41
C VAL A 474 -22.39 11.17 -12.85
N LEU A 475 -22.18 12.42 -13.23
CA LEU A 475 -20.92 12.89 -13.78
C LEU A 475 -19.93 13.24 -12.66
N ILE A 476 -18.66 12.94 -12.86
CA ILE A 476 -17.60 13.55 -12.07
C ILE A 476 -17.50 15.02 -12.50
N ILE A 477 -17.71 15.97 -11.59
CA ILE A 477 -17.58 17.41 -11.92
C ILE A 477 -16.39 18.06 -11.20
N GLY A 478 -15.87 17.42 -10.16
CA GLY A 478 -14.72 17.91 -9.44
C GLY A 478 -14.02 16.80 -8.65
N ALA A 479 -12.92 17.17 -8.01
CA ALA A 479 -12.08 16.26 -7.27
C ALA A 479 -11.52 16.90 -6.00
N PHE A 480 -11.32 16.06 -4.99
CA PHE A 480 -10.61 16.39 -3.77
C PHE A 480 -9.34 15.54 -3.74
N TYR A 481 -8.22 16.21 -3.52
CA TYR A 481 -6.97 15.52 -3.29
C TYR A 481 -7.00 14.80 -1.94
N ASN A 482 -6.15 13.76 -1.83
CA ASN A 482 -5.73 13.35 -0.51
C ASN A 482 -5.03 14.52 0.22
N ARG A 483 -4.84 14.42 1.54
CA ARG A 483 -4.21 15.46 2.39
C ARG A 483 -2.79 15.92 1.96
N LYS A 484 -2.21 15.32 0.93
CA LYS A 484 -0.84 15.55 0.43
C LYS A 484 -0.81 16.08 -1.02
N ARG A 485 -1.98 16.27 -1.67
CA ARG A 485 -2.11 16.60 -3.12
C ARG A 485 -1.40 15.64 -4.08
N THR A 486 -1.19 14.37 -3.69
CA THR A 486 -0.49 13.40 -4.57
C THR A 486 -1.41 12.69 -5.56
N PHE A 487 -2.67 12.46 -5.20
CA PHE A 487 -3.71 11.84 -6.03
C PHE A 487 -5.11 12.27 -5.56
N VAL A 488 -6.12 12.11 -6.42
CA VAL A 488 -7.54 12.38 -6.12
C VAL A 488 -8.14 11.24 -5.29
N ASP A 489 -8.53 11.56 -4.06
CA ASP A 489 -9.04 10.62 -3.04
C ASP A 489 -10.57 10.50 -3.08
N SER A 490 -11.27 11.55 -3.50
CA SER A 490 -12.71 11.55 -3.72
C SER A 490 -13.14 12.48 -4.85
N PHE A 491 -14.28 12.17 -5.47
CA PHE A 491 -14.86 12.95 -6.57
C PHE A 491 -16.10 13.72 -6.09
N LEU A 492 -16.23 14.97 -6.52
CA LEU A 492 -17.48 15.73 -6.47
C LEU A 492 -18.36 15.23 -7.63
N LEU A 493 -19.58 14.81 -7.29
CA LEU A 493 -20.57 14.29 -8.23
C LEU A 493 -21.57 15.39 -8.62
N GLY A 494 -21.96 15.38 -9.89
CA GLY A 494 -22.93 16.33 -10.43
C GLY A 494 -23.96 15.70 -11.36
N VAL A 495 -25.03 16.47 -11.58
CA VAL A 495 -26.10 16.22 -12.57
C VAL A 495 -26.13 17.35 -13.60
N LEU A 496 -26.58 17.04 -14.81
CA LEU A 496 -26.52 17.95 -15.96
C LEU A 496 -27.84 18.72 -16.15
N GLN A 497 -27.79 19.99 -16.53
CA GLN A 497 -28.91 20.66 -17.17
C GLN A 497 -28.54 20.88 -18.64
N PRO A 498 -29.10 20.10 -19.57
CA PRO A 498 -28.88 20.29 -21.00
C PRO A 498 -29.32 21.69 -21.44
N ALA A 499 -28.58 22.26 -22.39
CA ALA A 499 -28.99 23.49 -23.05
C ALA A 499 -30.28 23.25 -23.88
N PRO A 500 -31.16 24.25 -24.04
CA PRO A 500 -32.33 24.13 -24.91
C PRO A 500 -31.92 23.81 -26.36
N PRO A 501 -32.63 22.91 -27.07
CA PRO A 501 -32.34 22.62 -28.47
C PRO A 501 -32.34 23.89 -29.32
N GLY A 502 -31.26 24.13 -30.09
CA GLY A 502 -31.09 25.33 -30.91
C GLY A 502 -30.56 26.58 -30.17
N SER A 503 -30.24 26.48 -28.87
CA SER A 503 -29.56 27.53 -28.12
C SER A 503 -28.04 27.48 -28.30
N SER A 504 -27.38 28.65 -28.29
CA SER A 504 -25.92 28.77 -28.16
C SER A 504 -25.42 28.64 -26.71
N ASN A 505 -26.32 28.51 -25.74
CA ASN A 505 -25.94 28.29 -24.34
C ASN A 505 -25.27 26.92 -24.17
N ARG A 506 -24.26 26.86 -23.31
CA ARG A 506 -23.65 25.59 -22.87
C ARG A 506 -24.49 24.91 -21.78
N PRO A 507 -24.41 23.58 -21.60
CA PRO A 507 -25.05 22.91 -20.49
C PRO A 507 -24.43 23.32 -19.14
N GLU A 508 -25.24 23.25 -18.08
CA GLU A 508 -24.85 23.60 -16.72
C GLU A 508 -24.72 22.34 -15.86
N VAL A 509 -23.89 22.36 -14.82
CA VAL A 509 -23.71 21.21 -13.90
C VAL A 509 -23.97 21.56 -12.45
N PHE A 510 -24.62 20.65 -11.72
CA PHE A 510 -25.10 20.89 -10.36
C PHE A 510 -24.57 19.83 -9.40
N SER A 511 -23.84 20.26 -8.38
CA SER A 511 -23.27 19.36 -7.36
C SER A 511 -24.34 18.68 -6.48
N ILE A 512 -24.20 17.36 -6.28
CA ILE A 512 -25.17 16.49 -5.57
C ILE A 512 -24.56 15.61 -4.47
N GLY A 513 -23.23 15.55 -4.32
CA GLY A 513 -22.57 14.72 -3.32
C GLY A 513 -21.09 14.47 -3.59
N VAL A 514 -20.42 13.74 -2.70
CA VAL A 514 -19.01 13.30 -2.85
C VAL A 514 -18.91 11.80 -2.67
N VAL A 515 -18.18 11.12 -3.56
CA VAL A 515 -17.88 9.69 -3.43
C VAL A 515 -16.38 9.44 -3.32
N ALA A 516 -15.98 8.52 -2.45
CA ALA A 516 -14.58 8.12 -2.31
C ALA A 516 -14.11 7.38 -3.57
N ASN A 517 -12.93 7.73 -4.07
CA ASN A 517 -12.27 7.07 -5.21
C ASN A 517 -11.60 5.75 -4.76
N ASN A 518 -12.36 4.86 -4.14
CA ASN A 518 -11.89 3.58 -3.61
C ASN A 518 -12.19 2.39 -4.55
N THR A 519 -12.44 2.69 -5.83
CA THR A 519 -12.81 1.70 -6.84
C THR A 519 -11.64 0.82 -7.25
N LYS A 520 -11.93 -0.31 -7.91
CA LYS A 520 -10.90 -1.15 -8.54
C LYS A 520 -10.14 -0.44 -9.68
N GLN A 521 -10.67 0.70 -10.17
CA GLN A 521 -10.12 1.49 -11.26
C GLN A 521 -9.48 2.81 -10.77
N ARG A 522 -9.26 2.98 -9.45
CA ARG A 522 -8.69 4.22 -8.84
C ARG A 522 -7.47 4.77 -9.58
N GLY A 523 -6.54 3.90 -9.99
CA GLY A 523 -5.35 4.29 -10.75
C GLY A 523 -5.68 4.80 -12.15
N VAL A 524 -6.54 4.07 -12.89
CA VAL A 524 -7.02 4.44 -14.22
C VAL A 524 -7.76 5.78 -14.18
N LEU A 525 -8.75 5.94 -13.29
CA LEU A 525 -9.50 7.19 -13.13
C LEU A 525 -8.59 8.38 -12.78
N ASN A 526 -7.60 8.18 -11.89
CA ASN A 526 -6.61 9.22 -11.59
C ASN A 526 -5.73 9.57 -12.80
N HIS A 527 -5.42 8.62 -13.68
CA HIS A 527 -4.59 8.85 -14.85
C HIS A 527 -5.39 9.52 -15.97
N THR A 528 -6.54 8.94 -16.37
CA THR A 528 -7.42 9.43 -17.43
C THR A 528 -7.90 10.86 -17.18
N LEU A 529 -8.26 11.21 -15.94
CA LEU A 529 -8.75 12.55 -15.62
C LEU A 529 -7.62 13.56 -15.36
N LYS A 530 -6.36 13.10 -15.14
CA LYS A 530 -5.22 13.98 -14.81
C LYS A 530 -5.04 15.17 -15.76
N PRO A 531 -5.04 15.01 -17.10
CA PRO A 531 -4.76 16.13 -18.02
C PRO A 531 -5.94 17.10 -18.18
N HIS A 532 -7.11 16.80 -17.58
CA HIS A 532 -8.34 17.57 -17.73
C HIS A 532 -8.77 18.30 -16.44
N TRP A 533 -7.95 18.25 -15.39
CA TRP A 533 -8.23 18.96 -14.14
C TRP A 533 -7.75 20.40 -14.18
N HIS A 534 -8.65 21.30 -13.79
CA HIS A 534 -8.39 22.71 -13.56
C HIS A 534 -8.32 22.95 -12.04
N ASP A 535 -7.27 23.61 -11.54
CA ASP A 535 -7.13 23.91 -10.11
C ASP A 535 -8.01 25.12 -9.74
N VAL A 536 -8.91 24.93 -8.77
CA VAL A 536 -9.96 25.89 -8.40
C VAL A 536 -9.41 27.25 -7.92
N VAL A 537 -8.15 27.31 -7.45
CA VAL A 537 -7.51 28.55 -7.01
C VAL A 537 -6.93 29.33 -8.19
N ASN A 538 -6.31 28.63 -9.14
CA ASN A 538 -5.64 29.25 -10.30
C ASN A 538 -6.63 29.58 -11.42
N GLU A 539 -7.63 28.71 -11.59
CA GLU A 539 -8.68 28.81 -12.60
C GLU A 539 -10.03 28.53 -11.93
N PRO A 540 -10.72 29.55 -11.39
CA PRO A 540 -11.96 29.35 -10.65
C PRO A 540 -13.08 28.74 -11.51
N PRO A 541 -13.92 27.85 -10.95
CA PRO A 541 -15.05 27.27 -11.67
C PRO A 541 -15.97 28.36 -12.26
N PRO A 542 -16.33 28.27 -13.55
CA PRO A 542 -17.15 29.26 -14.25
C PRO A 542 -18.63 29.23 -13.81
N LEU A 543 -19.40 30.25 -14.19
CA LEU A 543 -20.77 30.49 -13.70
C LEU A 543 -21.80 29.37 -13.95
N TRP A 544 -21.57 28.49 -14.92
CA TRP A 544 -22.41 27.32 -15.23
C TRP A 544 -22.10 26.11 -14.32
N PHE A 545 -21.08 26.22 -13.46
CA PHE A 545 -20.66 25.19 -12.50
C PHE A 545 -21.25 25.49 -11.12
N HIS A 546 -22.33 24.79 -10.76
CA HIS A 546 -23.13 25.10 -9.57
C HIS A 546 -22.70 24.28 -8.35
N TYR A 547 -21.95 24.94 -7.46
CA TYR A 547 -21.37 24.39 -6.24
C TYR A 547 -21.46 25.36 -5.06
N LYS A 548 -20.98 24.95 -3.89
CA LYS A 548 -20.96 25.79 -2.68
C LYS A 548 -19.50 26.04 -2.22
N PRO A 549 -18.87 27.16 -2.64
CA PRO A 549 -17.47 27.43 -2.33
C PRO A 549 -17.17 27.65 -0.84
N LYS A 550 -18.16 28.08 -0.06
CA LYS A 550 -18.01 28.28 1.40
C LYS A 550 -18.03 26.96 2.20
N GLU A 551 -18.50 25.88 1.60
CA GLU A 551 -18.69 24.59 2.27
C GLU A 551 -17.55 23.64 1.89
N ARG A 552 -16.74 23.22 2.87
CA ARG A 552 -15.52 22.43 2.61
C ARG A 552 -15.78 21.12 1.85
N SER A 553 -16.94 20.49 2.07
CA SER A 553 -17.32 19.26 1.37
C SER A 553 -17.91 19.51 -0.02
N GLY A 554 -18.29 20.76 -0.34
CA GLY A 554 -18.85 21.17 -1.63
C GLY A 554 -17.89 21.95 -2.52
N CYS A 555 -16.82 22.51 -1.96
CA CYS A 555 -15.74 23.20 -2.66
C CYS A 555 -14.62 22.21 -3.01
N PRO A 556 -14.50 21.77 -4.27
CA PRO A 556 -13.47 20.82 -4.66
C PRO A 556 -12.09 21.49 -4.73
N ASP A 557 -11.02 20.69 -4.76
CA ASP A 557 -9.68 21.17 -5.07
C ASP A 557 -9.50 21.41 -6.57
N LEU A 558 -10.17 20.61 -7.39
CA LEU A 558 -10.10 20.60 -8.85
C LEU A 558 -11.50 20.53 -9.46
N TRP A 559 -11.69 21.14 -10.62
CA TRP A 559 -12.90 20.98 -11.45
C TRP A 559 -12.54 20.51 -12.86
N ILE A 560 -13.54 20.01 -13.60
CA ILE A 560 -13.37 19.46 -14.95
C ILE A 560 -14.52 19.89 -15.86
N GLU A 561 -14.21 20.25 -17.11
CA GLU A 561 -15.21 20.47 -18.17
C GLU A 561 -15.99 19.16 -18.45
N PRO A 562 -17.34 19.18 -18.49
CA PRO A 562 -18.17 17.97 -18.56
C PRO A 562 -17.78 17.00 -19.69
N GLN A 563 -17.43 17.55 -20.85
CA GLN A 563 -17.04 16.81 -22.05
C GLN A 563 -15.76 15.97 -21.92
N ASN A 564 -14.87 16.34 -20.99
CA ASN A 564 -13.63 15.62 -20.69
C ASN A 564 -13.81 14.63 -19.52
N SER A 565 -15.01 14.54 -18.97
CA SER A 565 -15.30 13.80 -17.74
C SER A 565 -15.96 12.45 -18.01
N VAL A 566 -16.24 11.73 -16.93
CA VAL A 566 -16.64 10.33 -16.89
C VAL A 566 -17.89 10.17 -16.02
N ILE A 567 -18.85 9.38 -16.50
CA ILE A 567 -20.02 8.97 -15.73
C ILE A 567 -19.66 7.81 -14.80
N LEU A 568 -20.06 7.94 -13.55
CA LEU A 568 -20.03 6.87 -12.56
C LEU A 568 -21.46 6.39 -12.29
N GLN A 569 -21.66 5.08 -12.27
CA GLN A 569 -22.85 4.50 -11.68
C GLN A 569 -22.66 4.45 -10.15
N VAL A 570 -23.49 5.19 -9.42
CA VAL A 570 -23.38 5.37 -7.98
C VAL A 570 -24.64 4.83 -7.29
N LYS A 571 -24.46 4.12 -6.18
CA LYS A 571 -25.52 3.78 -5.22
C LYS A 571 -25.43 4.65 -4.00
N ALA A 572 -26.57 5.08 -3.47
CA ALA A 572 -26.69 5.75 -2.18
C ALA A 572 -27.66 4.97 -1.29
N ALA A 573 -27.54 5.13 0.03
CA ALA A 573 -28.52 4.56 0.96
C ALA A 573 -29.87 5.29 0.87
N ASP A 574 -29.81 6.63 0.82
CA ASP A 574 -30.95 7.52 0.68
C ASP A 574 -30.52 8.92 0.17
N LEU A 575 -31.52 9.77 -0.08
CA LEU A 575 -31.36 11.19 -0.37
C LEU A 575 -31.66 12.01 0.90
N ALA A 576 -30.64 12.64 1.47
CA ALA A 576 -30.74 13.42 2.71
C ALA A 576 -30.68 14.93 2.44
N PRO A 577 -31.36 15.78 3.23
CA PRO A 577 -31.21 17.23 3.18
C PRO A 577 -29.76 17.64 3.48
N ASN A 578 -29.24 18.67 2.80
CA ASN A 578 -27.83 18.99 2.89
C ASN A 578 -27.53 20.50 2.83
N GLY A 579 -26.50 20.91 3.59
CA GLY A 579 -25.92 22.25 3.50
C GLY A 579 -24.82 22.37 2.45
N ALA A 580 -24.11 21.27 2.14
CA ALA A 580 -22.81 21.31 1.48
C ALA A 580 -22.82 21.33 -0.06
N PHE A 581 -23.89 20.91 -0.72
CA PHE A 581 -24.01 20.80 -2.17
C PHE A 581 -25.09 21.73 -2.71
N PHE A 582 -25.11 21.99 -4.02
CA PHE A 582 -26.02 22.96 -4.59
C PHE A 582 -27.50 22.51 -4.52
N THR A 583 -27.77 21.23 -4.81
CA THR A 583 -29.14 20.68 -4.75
C THR A 583 -29.68 20.62 -3.32
N ARG A 584 -31.00 20.64 -3.16
CA ARG A 584 -31.67 20.63 -1.83
C ARG A 584 -31.41 19.34 -1.02
N LYS A 585 -31.28 18.21 -1.71
CA LYS A 585 -30.91 16.90 -1.15
C LYS A 585 -29.65 16.37 -1.84
N SER A 586 -28.87 15.57 -1.13
CA SER A 586 -27.64 14.95 -1.61
C SER A 586 -27.62 13.45 -1.37
N LEU A 587 -26.76 12.74 -2.10
CA LEU A 587 -26.53 11.31 -1.91
C LEU A 587 -25.93 11.02 -0.53
N HIS A 588 -26.59 10.19 0.28
CA HIS A 588 -26.08 9.74 1.59
C HIS A 588 -25.46 8.34 1.49
N PHE A 589 -24.27 8.18 2.10
CA PHE A 589 -23.37 7.03 1.93
C PHE A 589 -23.17 6.56 0.47
N PRO A 590 -22.85 7.47 -0.49
CA PRO A 590 -22.63 7.09 -1.88
C PRO A 590 -21.46 6.12 -2.04
N ARG A 591 -21.61 5.17 -2.97
CA ARG A 591 -20.57 4.23 -3.40
C ARG A 591 -20.62 4.07 -4.91
N THR A 592 -19.47 4.12 -5.56
CA THR A 592 -19.34 3.81 -6.98
C THR A 592 -19.45 2.30 -7.20
N GLU A 593 -20.37 1.88 -8.04
CA GLU A 593 -20.49 0.48 -8.48
C GLU A 593 -19.56 0.21 -9.67
N MET A 594 -19.59 1.08 -10.68
CA MET A 594 -18.74 1.00 -11.87
C MET A 594 -18.56 2.35 -12.56
N LYS A 595 -17.52 2.46 -13.39
CA LYS A 595 -17.42 3.44 -14.47
C LYS A 595 -18.40 3.06 -15.58
N ARG A 596 -19.13 4.02 -16.16
CA ARG A 596 -20.00 3.80 -17.33
C ARG A 596 -19.26 4.17 -18.59
N ASP A 597 -18.41 3.25 -19.05
CA ASP A 597 -17.68 3.36 -20.32
C ASP A 597 -18.61 3.28 -21.55
N ASP A 598 -19.84 2.80 -21.35
CA ASP A 598 -20.92 2.68 -22.34
C ASP A 598 -21.74 3.95 -22.56
N LYS A 599 -21.48 5.03 -21.79
CA LYS A 599 -22.24 6.29 -21.83
C LYS A 599 -21.37 7.49 -22.12
N THR A 600 -21.84 8.38 -22.99
CA THR A 600 -21.26 9.73 -23.17
C THR A 600 -21.62 10.63 -21.99
N TRP A 601 -20.81 11.66 -21.71
CA TRP A 601 -21.03 12.61 -20.61
C TRP A 601 -22.42 13.29 -20.64
N SER A 602 -22.97 13.48 -21.84
CA SER A 602 -24.31 14.03 -22.10
C SER A 602 -25.47 13.13 -21.65
N GLU A 603 -25.22 11.84 -21.44
CA GLU A 603 -26.20 10.85 -20.93
C GLU A 603 -26.18 10.72 -19.40
N CYS A 604 -25.53 11.67 -18.73
CA CYS A 604 -25.61 11.86 -17.29
C CYS A 604 -27.06 12.15 -16.88
N MET A 605 -27.47 11.67 -15.70
CA MET A 605 -28.72 12.06 -15.06
C MET A 605 -28.87 13.59 -15.06
N THR A 606 -30.04 14.05 -15.45
CA THR A 606 -30.37 15.46 -15.52
C THR A 606 -30.78 16.03 -14.16
N LEU A 607 -30.63 17.35 -13.99
CA LEU A 607 -31.13 18.07 -12.82
C LEU A 607 -32.64 17.89 -12.65
N LYS A 608 -33.40 17.78 -13.75
CA LYS A 608 -34.84 17.53 -13.70
C LYS A 608 -35.13 16.16 -13.09
N GLU A 609 -34.56 15.08 -13.64
CA GLU A 609 -34.74 13.73 -13.10
C GLU A 609 -34.31 13.63 -11.63
N PHE A 610 -33.19 14.27 -11.26
CA PHE A 610 -32.73 14.32 -9.87
C PHE A 610 -33.70 15.08 -8.95
N ASN A 611 -34.29 16.19 -9.42
CA ASN A 611 -35.28 16.95 -8.66
C ASN A 611 -36.63 16.22 -8.53
N ASP A 612 -37.09 15.55 -9.61
CA ASP A 612 -38.27 14.68 -9.59
C ASP A 612 -38.05 13.52 -8.60
N LEU A 613 -36.86 12.90 -8.62
CA LEU A 613 -36.43 11.94 -7.60
C LEU A 613 -36.34 12.54 -6.19
N CYS A 614 -35.98 13.81 -6.03
CA CYS A 614 -35.99 14.49 -4.71
C CYS A 614 -37.39 14.86 -4.20
N GLY A 615 -38.39 14.89 -5.08
CA GLY A 615 -39.76 15.35 -4.83
C GLY A 615 -40.46 14.70 -3.65
N GLY A 616 -41.32 15.47 -2.99
CA GLY A 616 -41.96 15.15 -1.70
C GLY A 616 -41.47 16.07 -0.57
N PRO A 617 -41.77 15.75 0.69
CA PRO A 617 -41.35 16.54 1.85
C PRO A 617 -39.83 16.74 1.94
N LEU A 618 -39.40 17.75 2.72
CA LEU A 618 -37.99 18.02 3.05
C LEU A 618 -37.32 16.93 3.91
N ALA A 619 -37.96 15.80 4.16
CA ALA A 619 -37.40 14.64 4.85
C ALA A 619 -36.45 13.82 3.95
N ILE A 620 -35.74 12.88 4.58
CA ILE A 620 -34.94 11.86 3.88
C ILE A 620 -35.85 11.01 2.99
N LYS A 621 -35.37 10.66 1.80
CA LYS A 621 -36.11 9.81 0.84
C LYS A 621 -35.33 8.53 0.55
N LYS A 622 -35.92 7.39 0.92
CA LYS A 622 -35.40 6.04 0.60
C LYS A 622 -35.53 5.78 -0.91
N LEU A 623 -34.71 4.87 -1.41
CA LEU A 623 -34.44 4.71 -2.85
C LEU A 623 -34.89 3.37 -3.42
N ASN A 624 -35.87 2.70 -2.81
CA ASN A 624 -36.32 1.39 -3.28
C ASN A 624 -37.07 1.53 -4.64
N LYS A 625 -36.56 0.92 -5.70
CA LYS A 625 -37.13 0.91 -7.07
C LYS A 625 -38.36 0.00 -7.20
N ARG A 626 -38.38 -1.09 -6.42
CA ARG A 626 -39.40 -2.16 -6.48
C ARG A 626 -39.55 -2.83 -5.12
N GLN A 627 -40.60 -3.64 -4.97
CA GLN A 627 -40.73 -4.57 -3.85
C GLN A 627 -39.70 -5.71 -3.94
N LEU A 628 -39.41 -6.28 -2.78
CA LEU A 628 -38.54 -7.44 -2.57
C LEU A 628 -39.18 -8.71 -3.14
N ARG A 629 -38.42 -9.46 -3.93
CA ARG A 629 -38.83 -10.73 -4.53
C ARG A 629 -38.15 -11.89 -3.80
N LEU A 630 -38.79 -13.06 -3.84
CA LEU A 630 -38.21 -14.29 -3.28
C LEU A 630 -36.79 -14.60 -3.79
N GLU A 631 -36.51 -14.34 -5.08
CA GLU A 631 -35.18 -14.52 -5.68
C GLU A 631 -34.07 -13.68 -5.01
N ASP A 632 -34.41 -12.51 -4.44
CA ASP A 632 -33.46 -11.63 -3.74
C ASP A 632 -32.98 -12.20 -2.39
N VAL A 633 -33.75 -13.16 -1.85
CA VAL A 633 -33.60 -13.74 -0.51
C VAL A 633 -33.36 -15.25 -0.49
N THR A 634 -33.47 -15.93 -1.63
CA THR A 634 -33.08 -17.35 -1.80
C THR A 634 -31.79 -17.55 -2.61
N THR A 635 -31.31 -16.54 -3.35
CA THR A 635 -30.12 -16.67 -4.19
C THR A 635 -28.83 -16.29 -3.45
N LYS A 636 -27.89 -17.24 -3.32
CA LYS A 636 -26.55 -16.97 -2.75
C LYS A 636 -25.83 -15.84 -3.50
N ARG A 637 -25.60 -14.74 -2.79
CA ARG A 637 -24.88 -13.56 -3.27
C ARG A 637 -23.38 -13.84 -3.24
N LYS A 638 -22.77 -13.98 -4.42
CA LYS A 638 -21.32 -14.14 -4.55
C LYS A 638 -20.59 -13.00 -3.83
N GLN A 639 -19.90 -13.30 -2.72
CA GLN A 639 -18.95 -12.34 -2.14
C GLN A 639 -17.82 -12.14 -3.15
N MET A 640 -17.80 -11.01 -3.87
CA MET A 640 -16.65 -10.60 -4.69
C MET A 640 -15.47 -10.16 -3.80
N ARG A 641 -14.94 -11.09 -2.99
CA ARG A 641 -13.62 -10.93 -2.38
C ARG A 641 -12.60 -11.12 -3.49
N MET A 642 -11.99 -10.01 -3.92
CA MET A 642 -10.84 -10.08 -4.80
C MET A 642 -9.77 -10.97 -4.16
N THR A 643 -9.31 -11.96 -4.90
CA THR A 643 -8.15 -12.76 -4.52
C THR A 643 -6.89 -11.88 -4.45
N PRO A 644 -5.83 -12.29 -3.75
CA PRO A 644 -4.55 -11.57 -3.76
C PRO A 644 -4.00 -11.40 -5.19
N SER A 645 -4.18 -12.38 -6.07
CA SER A 645 -3.75 -12.27 -7.47
C SER A 645 -4.61 -11.27 -8.25
N GLU A 646 -5.93 -11.24 -8.08
CA GLU A 646 -6.80 -10.21 -8.70
C GLU A 646 -6.49 -8.79 -8.22
N ARG A 647 -6.11 -8.61 -6.94
CA ARG A 647 -5.64 -7.31 -6.43
C ARG A 647 -4.33 -6.88 -7.08
N SER A 648 -3.44 -7.83 -7.35
CA SER A 648 -2.20 -7.57 -8.07
C SER A 648 -2.45 -7.30 -9.56
N ARG A 649 -3.37 -8.06 -10.18
CA ARG A 649 -3.73 -7.99 -11.61
C ARG A 649 -4.45 -6.68 -11.99
N LEU A 650 -5.04 -5.97 -11.02
CA LEU A 650 -5.67 -4.65 -11.18
C LEU A 650 -4.76 -3.45 -10.84
N GLY A 651 -3.46 -3.66 -10.56
CA GLY A 651 -2.47 -2.58 -10.40
C GLY A 651 -2.67 -1.62 -9.20
N LEU A 652 -3.69 -1.86 -8.37
CA LEU A 652 -4.20 -0.91 -7.35
C LEU A 652 -3.22 -0.51 -6.23
N ALA A 653 -2.19 -1.33 -6.01
CA ALA A 653 -1.11 -1.08 -5.05
C ALA A 653 0.24 -0.74 -5.74
N VAL A 654 0.29 -0.78 -7.08
CA VAL A 654 1.51 -0.63 -7.89
C VAL A 654 1.56 0.74 -8.56
N TYR A 655 0.42 1.37 -8.82
CA TYR A 655 0.30 2.73 -9.39
C TYR A 655 0.70 3.89 -8.44
N GLU A 656 1.09 3.61 -7.19
CA GLU A 656 1.27 4.64 -6.14
C GLU A 656 2.73 5.01 -5.83
N LYS A 657 3.69 4.59 -6.67
CA LYS A 657 5.04 5.14 -6.67
C LYS A 657 5.35 5.86 -7.97
N ARG A 658 5.16 7.18 -7.94
CA ARG A 658 5.86 8.08 -8.85
C ARG A 658 7.28 8.26 -8.33
N TYR A 659 8.27 8.13 -9.22
CA TYR A 659 9.56 8.78 -9.03
C TYR A 659 9.32 10.30 -9.07
N ASP A 660 9.82 11.04 -8.08
CA ASP A 660 9.52 12.46 -7.90
C ASP A 660 10.49 13.31 -8.74
N ALA A 661 10.19 13.45 -10.03
CA ALA A 661 11.04 14.09 -11.03
C ALA A 661 11.07 15.64 -10.92
N SER A 662 10.91 16.21 -9.73
CA SER A 662 10.72 17.64 -9.51
C SER A 662 12.02 18.46 -9.40
N THR A 663 13.16 17.94 -9.85
CA THR A 663 14.50 18.58 -9.69
C THR A 663 15.36 18.70 -10.95
N SER A 664 14.89 18.23 -12.11
CA SER A 664 15.67 18.28 -13.36
C SER A 664 14.88 18.96 -14.48
N ALA A 665 15.36 20.13 -14.94
CA ALA A 665 14.85 20.75 -16.15
C ALA A 665 15.19 19.87 -17.36
N SER A 666 14.20 19.60 -18.23
CA SER A 666 14.42 18.80 -19.45
C SER A 666 15.33 19.57 -20.40
N THR A 667 16.43 18.94 -20.85
CA THR A 667 17.36 19.55 -21.81
C THR A 667 17.04 19.21 -23.26
N SER A 668 16.23 18.17 -23.51
CA SER A 668 15.67 17.89 -24.84
C SER A 668 14.28 17.24 -24.74
N LYS A 669 13.64 17.05 -25.90
CA LYS A 669 12.35 16.36 -26.07
C LYS A 669 12.48 15.00 -26.78
N LEU A 670 13.69 14.42 -26.79
CA LEU A 670 14.00 13.18 -27.52
C LEU A 670 13.04 12.02 -27.18
N PHE A 671 12.54 11.99 -25.94
CA PHE A 671 11.66 10.94 -25.42
C PHE A 671 10.23 11.40 -25.12
N ASP A 672 9.77 12.50 -25.75
CA ASP A 672 8.40 12.99 -25.53
C ASP A 672 7.37 11.91 -25.93
N GLY A 673 6.39 11.66 -25.06
CA GLY A 673 5.42 10.57 -25.22
C GLY A 673 5.94 9.14 -24.96
N LEU A 674 7.23 8.95 -24.62
CA LEU A 674 7.82 7.65 -24.27
C LEU A 674 7.99 7.46 -22.76
N SER A 675 7.98 6.20 -22.35
CA SER A 675 8.16 5.78 -20.96
C SER A 675 9.24 4.72 -20.79
N PHE A 676 9.85 4.69 -19.61
CA PHE A 676 11.06 3.90 -19.33
C PHE A 676 10.93 3.18 -18.00
N CYS A 677 11.08 1.85 -18.03
CA CYS A 677 11.17 1.01 -16.85
C CYS A 677 12.62 0.57 -16.64
N ILE A 678 13.40 1.32 -15.85
CA ILE A 678 14.78 0.92 -15.55
C ILE A 678 14.75 -0.29 -14.60
N LEU A 679 15.00 -1.49 -15.12
CA LEU A 679 15.00 -2.75 -14.36
C LEU A 679 16.21 -2.81 -13.43
N SER A 680 17.41 -2.60 -13.98
CA SER A 680 18.71 -2.62 -13.31
C SER A 680 19.63 -1.53 -13.86
N GLY A 681 20.57 -1.05 -13.03
CA GLY A 681 21.77 -0.38 -13.53
C GLY A 681 22.90 -1.39 -13.71
N SER A 682 24.12 -0.92 -13.95
CA SER A 682 25.33 -1.76 -13.97
C SER A 682 26.37 -1.34 -12.94
N ALA A 683 26.86 -2.30 -12.16
CA ALA A 683 27.84 -2.09 -11.11
C ALA A 683 29.13 -1.43 -11.63
N GLY A 684 29.52 -0.29 -11.05
CA GLY A 684 30.73 0.45 -11.44
C GLY A 684 30.61 1.30 -12.71
N ARG A 685 29.50 1.23 -13.46
CA ARG A 685 29.24 2.09 -14.63
C ARG A 685 28.15 3.11 -14.36
N HIS A 686 26.89 2.70 -14.44
CA HIS A 686 25.72 3.56 -14.30
C HIS A 686 24.72 2.94 -13.32
N SER A 687 24.47 3.60 -12.20
CA SER A 687 23.45 3.18 -11.26
C SER A 687 22.05 3.28 -11.89
N LYS A 688 21.11 2.49 -11.36
CA LYS A 688 19.69 2.56 -11.72
C LYS A 688 19.11 3.98 -11.61
N HIS A 689 19.60 4.78 -10.66
CA HIS A 689 19.19 6.18 -10.48
C HIS A 689 19.66 7.07 -11.64
N GLN A 690 20.94 6.97 -12.03
CA GLN A 690 21.50 7.78 -13.11
C GLN A 690 20.81 7.51 -14.46
N LEU A 691 20.42 6.26 -14.74
CA LEU A 691 19.63 5.92 -15.93
C LEU A 691 18.20 6.50 -15.87
N GLN A 692 17.59 6.57 -14.68
CA GLN A 692 16.29 7.24 -14.48
C GLN A 692 16.41 8.75 -14.72
N GLU A 693 17.44 9.40 -14.16
CA GLU A 693 17.71 10.82 -14.38
C GLU A 693 17.97 11.14 -15.86
N LEU A 694 18.72 10.28 -16.55
CA LEU A 694 19.06 10.45 -17.97
C LEU A 694 17.81 10.39 -18.87
N ALA A 695 16.91 9.42 -18.64
CA ALA A 695 15.66 9.34 -19.39
C ALA A 695 14.74 10.54 -19.10
N VAL A 696 14.60 10.96 -17.84
CA VAL A 696 13.82 12.16 -17.46
C VAL A 696 14.38 13.43 -18.11
N LYS A 697 15.70 13.61 -18.10
CA LYS A 697 16.38 14.80 -18.64
C LYS A 697 16.19 14.99 -20.15
N ASN A 698 15.83 13.92 -20.86
CA ASN A 698 15.55 13.92 -22.30
C ASN A 698 14.04 13.83 -22.62
N GLY A 699 13.16 14.06 -21.63
CA GLY A 699 11.70 14.14 -21.79
C GLY A 699 10.91 12.86 -21.47
N GLY A 700 11.58 11.77 -21.07
CA GLY A 700 10.96 10.46 -20.87
C GLY A 700 10.30 10.26 -19.51
N CYS A 701 9.21 9.50 -19.45
CA CYS A 701 8.48 9.21 -18.21
C CYS A 701 8.94 7.91 -17.53
N ILE A 702 9.42 7.97 -16.27
CA ILE A 702 9.81 6.77 -15.53
C ILE A 702 8.58 6.01 -14.99
N VAL A 703 8.52 4.70 -15.25
CA VAL A 703 7.54 3.78 -14.68
C VAL A 703 8.25 2.65 -13.90
N GLU A 704 7.71 2.23 -12.74
CA GLU A 704 8.31 1.12 -11.98
C GLU A 704 7.95 -0.27 -12.54
N ASN A 705 6.86 -0.37 -13.31
CA ASN A 705 6.39 -1.59 -13.96
C ASN A 705 5.73 -1.21 -15.30
N PRO A 706 6.12 -1.82 -16.44
CA PRO A 706 5.50 -1.57 -17.74
C PRO A 706 4.07 -2.12 -17.77
N LEU A 707 3.24 -1.57 -18.67
CA LEU A 707 2.01 -2.24 -19.09
C LEU A 707 2.35 -3.38 -20.06
N PRO A 708 1.64 -4.52 -20.04
CA PRO A 708 1.84 -5.58 -21.01
C PRO A 708 1.61 -5.10 -22.45
N ASN A 709 2.59 -5.33 -23.33
CA ASN A 709 2.58 -4.98 -24.75
C ASN A 709 2.34 -3.47 -25.01
N ASP A 710 2.92 -2.61 -24.17
CA ASP A 710 2.89 -1.16 -24.38
C ASP A 710 4.03 -0.71 -25.32
N PRO A 711 3.74 -0.33 -26.58
CA PRO A 711 4.77 0.04 -27.55
C PRO A 711 5.46 1.37 -27.22
N LYS A 712 5.03 2.07 -26.16
CA LYS A 712 5.63 3.31 -25.67
C LYS A 712 6.45 3.12 -24.39
N CYS A 713 6.76 1.87 -23.99
CA CYS A 713 7.47 1.59 -22.74
C CYS A 713 8.71 0.69 -22.92
N PHE A 714 9.91 1.30 -22.90
CA PHE A 714 11.18 0.57 -22.95
C PHE A 714 11.66 0.11 -21.57
N CYS A 715 11.94 -1.18 -21.39
CA CYS A 715 12.49 -1.72 -20.15
C CYS A 715 14.02 -1.79 -20.20
N ILE A 716 14.71 -0.87 -19.53
CA ILE A 716 16.17 -0.75 -19.62
C ILE A 716 16.85 -1.64 -18.57
N ALA A 717 17.82 -2.47 -18.98
CA ALA A 717 18.63 -3.28 -18.08
C ALA A 717 20.14 -3.06 -18.31
N GLY A 718 20.87 -2.85 -17.21
CA GLY A 718 22.33 -2.96 -17.17
C GLY A 718 22.74 -4.38 -16.82
N ASP A 719 22.85 -4.70 -15.53
CA ASP A 719 23.20 -6.06 -15.08
C ASP A 719 21.99 -7.01 -15.18
N GLU A 720 22.23 -8.26 -15.58
CA GLU A 720 21.23 -9.34 -15.57
C GLU A 720 20.87 -9.82 -14.15
N THR A 721 20.18 -8.98 -13.40
CA THR A 721 19.62 -9.34 -12.10
C THR A 721 18.58 -10.46 -12.23
N PHE A 722 18.27 -11.14 -11.12
CA PHE A 722 17.23 -12.18 -11.06
C PHE A 722 15.88 -11.74 -11.67
N LEU A 723 15.51 -10.46 -11.53
CA LEU A 723 14.29 -9.92 -12.14
C LEU A 723 14.38 -9.88 -13.67
N VAL A 724 15.50 -9.40 -14.21
CA VAL A 724 15.76 -9.33 -15.65
C VAL A 724 15.74 -10.74 -16.25
N LYS A 725 16.47 -11.69 -15.64
CA LYS A 725 16.47 -13.10 -16.05
C LYS A 725 15.08 -13.73 -16.06
N ARG A 726 14.25 -13.44 -15.05
CA ARG A 726 12.87 -13.94 -15.01
C ARG A 726 11.97 -13.34 -16.10
N LEU A 727 12.17 -12.07 -16.47
CA LEU A 727 11.38 -11.42 -17.52
C LEU A 727 11.79 -11.90 -18.92
N ILE A 728 13.08 -12.16 -19.17
CA ILE A 728 13.58 -12.78 -20.41
C ILE A 728 12.96 -14.17 -20.65
N LEU A 729 12.84 -14.96 -19.57
CA LEU A 729 12.29 -16.32 -19.60
C LEU A 729 10.76 -16.39 -19.58
N GLN A 730 10.06 -15.24 -19.54
CA GLN A 730 8.60 -15.21 -19.49
C GLN A 730 8.00 -15.50 -20.88
N GLN A 731 7.05 -16.43 -20.94
CA GLN A 731 6.26 -16.72 -22.15
C GLN A 731 4.75 -16.65 -21.86
N PRO A 732 3.95 -15.94 -22.68
CA PRO A 732 4.39 -15.01 -23.72
C PRO A 732 5.15 -13.81 -23.12
N ARG A 733 6.05 -13.23 -23.91
CA ARG A 733 6.76 -12.00 -23.56
C ARG A 733 5.79 -10.83 -23.56
N THR A 734 5.91 -9.93 -22.57
CA THR A 734 4.96 -8.82 -22.37
C THR A 734 5.59 -7.43 -22.32
N CYS A 735 6.90 -7.32 -22.53
CA CYS A 735 7.60 -6.03 -22.53
C CYS A 735 8.95 -6.14 -23.26
N ASP A 736 9.35 -5.06 -23.92
CA ASP A 736 10.60 -4.99 -24.65
C ASP A 736 11.74 -4.56 -23.71
N ILE A 737 12.71 -5.45 -23.54
CA ILE A 737 13.87 -5.29 -22.67
C ILE A 737 15.07 -4.87 -23.53
N VAL A 738 15.56 -3.66 -23.27
CA VAL A 738 16.64 -3.00 -24.00
C VAL A 738 17.87 -2.88 -23.10
N ARG A 739 19.07 -2.96 -23.70
CA ARG A 739 20.36 -2.75 -23.03
C ARG A 739 20.51 -1.30 -22.58
N MET A 740 21.23 -1.06 -21.48
CA MET A 740 21.51 0.31 -21.01
C MET A 740 22.34 1.12 -22.02
N GLU A 741 23.18 0.44 -22.80
CA GLU A 741 24.02 1.01 -23.86
C GLU A 741 23.17 1.76 -24.90
N TRP A 742 21.97 1.27 -25.24
CA TRP A 742 21.05 1.95 -26.13
C TRP A 742 20.63 3.31 -25.58
N LEU A 743 20.16 3.36 -24.32
CA LEU A 743 19.72 4.60 -23.68
C LEU A 743 20.85 5.64 -23.63
N LEU A 744 22.09 5.19 -23.36
CA LEU A 744 23.29 6.04 -23.38
C LEU A 744 23.56 6.56 -24.81
N ARG A 745 23.56 5.66 -25.81
CA ARG A 745 23.80 5.97 -27.23
C ARG A 745 22.81 6.99 -27.79
N VAL A 746 21.51 6.76 -27.61
CA VAL A 746 20.48 7.67 -28.15
C VAL A 746 20.46 9.02 -27.45
N CYS A 747 20.75 9.06 -26.13
CA CYS A 747 20.93 10.34 -25.42
C CYS A 747 22.19 11.09 -25.86
N GLN A 748 23.26 10.40 -26.26
CA GLN A 748 24.48 11.04 -26.75
C GLN A 748 24.32 11.56 -28.19
N LYS A 749 23.72 10.76 -29.08
CA LYS A 749 23.48 11.15 -30.49
C LYS A 749 22.25 12.03 -30.70
N GLN A 750 21.35 12.12 -29.72
CA GLN A 750 20.02 12.75 -29.83
C GLN A 750 19.18 12.20 -30.99
N GLU A 751 19.30 10.90 -31.26
CA GLU A 751 18.61 10.19 -32.35
C GLU A 751 17.97 8.91 -31.80
N LEU A 752 16.66 8.75 -31.99
CA LEU A 752 15.88 7.63 -31.46
C LEU A 752 15.86 6.45 -32.43
N GLU A 753 17.03 5.85 -32.67
CA GLU A 753 17.15 4.63 -33.48
C GLU A 753 17.34 3.40 -32.58
N LEU A 754 16.51 2.37 -32.75
CA LEU A 754 16.60 1.08 -32.07
C LEU A 754 17.02 -0.01 -33.07
N LYS A 755 18.14 -0.69 -32.83
CA LYS A 755 18.64 -1.79 -33.68
C LYS A 755 18.42 -3.15 -32.98
N PRO A 756 18.35 -4.29 -33.68
CA PRO A 756 18.14 -5.60 -33.06
C PRO A 756 19.13 -5.94 -31.93
N ARG A 757 20.41 -5.54 -32.08
CA ARG A 757 21.47 -5.73 -31.08
C ARG A 757 21.27 -4.98 -29.75
N ASP A 758 20.46 -3.91 -29.76
CA ASP A 758 20.13 -3.16 -28.54
C ASP A 758 19.18 -3.94 -27.61
N LEU A 759 18.53 -4.99 -28.11
CA LEU A 759 17.55 -5.78 -27.37
C LEU A 759 18.19 -6.94 -26.60
N ILE A 760 17.60 -7.24 -25.44
CA ILE A 760 17.86 -8.43 -24.63
C ILE A 760 16.69 -9.42 -24.78
N ALA A 761 15.46 -8.91 -24.83
CA ALA A 761 14.27 -9.66 -25.19
C ALA A 761 13.22 -8.71 -25.76
N ALA A 762 12.50 -9.11 -26.81
CA ALA A 762 11.43 -8.33 -27.41
C ALA A 762 10.13 -9.13 -27.50
N THR A 763 9.02 -8.40 -27.53
CA THR A 763 7.66 -8.88 -27.82
C THR A 763 7.50 -9.21 -29.30
N GLU A 764 6.53 -10.07 -29.63
CA GLU A 764 6.29 -10.50 -31.03
C GLU A 764 6.08 -9.32 -32.01
N PRO A 765 5.33 -8.23 -31.68
CA PRO A 765 5.19 -7.09 -32.59
C PRO A 765 6.54 -6.41 -32.90
N LEU A 766 7.34 -6.08 -31.89
CA LEU A 766 8.63 -5.43 -32.11
C LEU A 766 9.63 -6.32 -32.86
N GLN A 767 9.52 -7.65 -32.70
CA GLN A 767 10.30 -8.60 -33.49
C GLN A 767 9.91 -8.62 -34.97
N GLN A 768 8.62 -8.41 -35.28
CA GLN A 768 8.14 -8.29 -36.67
C GLN A 768 8.57 -6.96 -37.27
N ASP A 769 8.33 -5.83 -36.58
CA ASP A 769 8.70 -4.48 -37.03
C ASP A 769 10.20 -4.38 -37.37
N LEU A 770 11.07 -4.98 -36.55
CA LEU A 770 12.52 -4.99 -36.80
C LEU A 770 12.94 -5.93 -37.95
N ALA A 771 12.23 -7.04 -38.17
CA ALA A 771 12.54 -7.97 -39.26
C ALA A 771 12.15 -7.43 -40.64
N GLU A 772 11.26 -6.42 -40.72
CA GLU A 772 11.00 -5.69 -41.97
C GLU A 772 12.12 -4.70 -42.33
N CYS A 773 12.82 -4.16 -41.31
CA CYS A 773 13.83 -3.11 -41.49
C CYS A 773 15.27 -3.62 -41.51
N PHE A 774 15.53 -4.76 -40.86
CA PHE A 774 16.86 -5.30 -40.63
C PHE A 774 16.95 -6.78 -41.00
N ASP A 775 18.13 -7.20 -41.45
CA ASP A 775 18.46 -8.58 -41.70
C ASP A 775 18.72 -9.37 -40.39
N ARG A 776 18.97 -10.68 -40.53
CA ARG A 776 19.24 -11.58 -39.40
C ARG A 776 20.52 -11.24 -38.60
N HIS A 777 21.42 -10.44 -39.16
CA HIS A 777 22.66 -9.98 -38.54
C HIS A 777 22.53 -8.55 -37.98
N GLY A 778 21.40 -7.88 -38.24
CA GLY A 778 21.14 -6.50 -37.82
C GLY A 778 21.63 -5.45 -38.80
N ASP A 779 21.94 -5.83 -40.05
CA ASP A 779 22.19 -4.89 -41.15
C ASP A 779 20.88 -4.28 -41.65
N SER A 780 20.90 -3.05 -42.16
CA SER A 780 19.69 -2.36 -42.63
C SER A 780 19.44 -2.63 -44.11
N TYR A 781 18.23 -3.04 -44.47
CA TYR A 781 17.84 -3.19 -45.88
C TYR A 781 17.74 -1.85 -46.64
N THR A 782 17.81 -0.70 -45.95
CA THR A 782 17.45 0.61 -46.51
C THR A 782 18.43 1.75 -46.18
N LYS A 783 19.53 1.47 -45.47
CA LYS A 783 20.56 2.46 -45.12
C LYS A 783 21.94 1.94 -45.48
N ASP A 784 22.71 2.74 -46.22
CA ASP A 784 24.14 2.48 -46.45
C ASP A 784 24.94 2.62 -45.14
N ILE A 785 25.99 1.81 -45.00
CA ILE A 785 26.90 1.86 -43.85
C ILE A 785 27.72 3.16 -43.92
N ALA A 786 27.58 4.04 -42.92
CA ALA A 786 28.08 5.41 -43.01
C ALA A 786 29.60 5.55 -42.78
N ASN A 787 30.22 4.61 -42.08
CA ASN A 787 31.66 4.63 -41.77
C ASN A 787 32.22 3.24 -41.39
N VAL A 788 33.54 3.15 -41.27
CA VAL A 788 34.26 1.91 -40.95
C VAL A 788 33.94 1.40 -39.54
N GLU A 789 33.64 2.28 -38.59
CA GLU A 789 33.27 1.88 -37.22
C GLU A 789 31.93 1.13 -37.21
N GLU A 790 30.94 1.61 -37.97
CA GLU A 790 29.63 0.96 -38.11
C GLU A 790 29.74 -0.41 -38.82
N LEU A 791 30.64 -0.53 -39.81
CA LEU A 791 30.96 -1.82 -40.44
C LEU A 791 31.60 -2.79 -39.44
N GLN A 792 32.59 -2.33 -38.66
CA GLN A 792 33.27 -3.14 -37.65
C GLN A 792 32.31 -3.60 -36.55
N ASP A 793 31.44 -2.70 -36.07
CA ASP A 793 30.37 -2.97 -35.11
C ASP A 793 29.42 -4.08 -35.57
N LEU A 794 29.08 -4.08 -36.87
CA LEU A 794 28.18 -5.05 -37.49
C LEU A 794 28.88 -6.41 -37.63
N LEU A 795 30.11 -6.43 -38.15
CA LEU A 795 30.90 -7.64 -38.31
C LEU A 795 31.24 -8.32 -36.98
N GLN A 796 31.46 -7.56 -35.89
CA GLN A 796 31.66 -8.12 -34.54
C GLN A 796 30.46 -8.89 -34.00
N GLY A 797 29.24 -8.62 -34.50
CA GLY A 797 28.01 -9.32 -34.12
C GLY A 797 27.82 -10.67 -34.80
N ILE A 798 28.63 -11.01 -35.80
CA ILE A 798 28.48 -12.23 -36.60
C ILE A 798 29.27 -13.38 -35.95
N GLU A 799 28.57 -14.31 -35.31
CA GLU A 799 29.19 -15.53 -34.77
C GLU A 799 29.67 -16.47 -35.89
N LEU A 800 31.00 -16.58 -36.04
CA LEU A 800 31.65 -17.52 -36.93
C LEU A 800 31.67 -18.94 -36.32
N THR A 801 30.59 -19.69 -36.52
CA THR A 801 30.51 -21.10 -36.11
C THR A 801 31.30 -22.01 -37.09
N ALA A 802 31.75 -23.17 -36.60
CA ALA A 802 32.45 -24.14 -37.44
C ALA A 802 31.62 -24.59 -38.65
N ASP A 803 30.30 -24.71 -38.50
CA ASP A 803 29.37 -25.06 -39.58
C ASP A 803 29.24 -23.93 -40.63
N ASN A 804 29.32 -22.66 -40.22
CA ASN A 804 29.27 -21.51 -41.14
C ASN A 804 30.58 -21.28 -41.90
N VAL A 805 31.72 -21.77 -41.39
CA VAL A 805 33.06 -21.62 -41.97
C VAL A 805 33.50 -22.88 -42.73
N ALA A 806 32.78 -24.00 -42.58
CA ALA A 806 33.08 -25.26 -43.24
C ALA A 806 33.14 -25.11 -44.78
N GLY A 807 34.28 -25.47 -45.37
CA GLY A 807 34.51 -25.41 -46.82
C GLY A 807 35.10 -24.11 -47.36
N ILE A 808 35.25 -23.07 -46.53
CA ILE A 808 35.98 -21.85 -46.93
C ILE A 808 37.49 -22.12 -46.87
N THR A 809 38.13 -22.27 -48.03
CA THR A 809 39.58 -22.44 -48.11
C THR A 809 40.30 -21.08 -48.16
N ALA A 810 41.60 -21.05 -47.86
CA ALA A 810 42.44 -19.86 -48.06
C ALA A 810 42.40 -19.35 -49.52
N SER A 811 42.22 -20.26 -50.50
CA SER A 811 42.04 -19.89 -51.91
C SER A 811 40.73 -19.13 -52.16
N ASN A 812 39.65 -19.48 -51.45
CA ASN A 812 38.37 -18.77 -51.56
C ASN A 812 38.45 -17.36 -50.95
N LEU A 813 39.14 -17.21 -49.81
CA LEU A 813 39.37 -15.90 -49.19
C LEU A 813 40.21 -14.99 -50.08
N ASN A 814 41.31 -15.52 -50.65
CA ASN A 814 42.16 -14.77 -51.57
C ASN A 814 41.40 -14.34 -52.84
N ALA A 815 40.54 -15.21 -53.40
CA ALA A 815 39.72 -14.88 -54.57
C ALA A 815 38.65 -13.82 -54.26
N LEU A 816 38.06 -13.85 -53.07
CA LEU A 816 37.11 -12.83 -52.61
C LEU A 816 37.81 -11.48 -52.38
N GLU A 817 39.00 -11.48 -51.79
CA GLU A 817 39.83 -10.28 -51.64
C GLU A 817 40.21 -9.68 -53.01
N ASP A 818 40.67 -10.52 -53.95
CA ASP A 818 41.02 -10.09 -55.31
C ASP A 818 39.80 -9.52 -56.08
N GLN A 819 38.57 -9.99 -55.78
CA GLN A 819 37.32 -9.38 -56.27
C GLN A 819 37.01 -8.04 -55.59
N LEU A 820 37.10 -7.95 -54.26
CA LEU A 820 36.81 -6.73 -53.50
C LEU A 820 37.78 -5.59 -53.80
N LEU A 821 39.02 -5.90 -54.18
CA LEU A 821 40.02 -4.93 -54.59
C LEU A 821 39.89 -4.49 -56.07
N ASP A 822 38.89 -4.99 -56.81
CA ASP A 822 38.56 -4.63 -58.19
C ASP A 822 39.79 -4.59 -59.13
N GLY A 823 40.61 -5.65 -59.05
CA GLY A 823 41.81 -5.80 -59.87
C GLY A 823 43.03 -4.97 -59.46
N LYS A 824 43.00 -4.23 -58.33
CA LYS A 824 44.16 -3.51 -57.76
C LYS A 824 45.16 -4.48 -57.11
N LYS A 825 45.90 -5.22 -57.94
CA LYS A 825 46.82 -6.33 -57.60
C LYS A 825 47.91 -6.09 -56.54
N ASN A 826 48.07 -4.86 -56.04
CA ASN A 826 49.32 -4.44 -55.39
C ASN A 826 49.17 -4.17 -53.88
N LEU A 827 47.96 -4.19 -53.32
CA LEU A 827 47.74 -3.82 -51.91
C LEU A 827 48.21 -4.88 -50.89
N ASN A 828 48.37 -6.14 -51.32
CA ASN A 828 48.81 -7.26 -50.46
C ASN A 828 49.98 -8.04 -51.09
N MET A 829 50.97 -7.35 -51.68
CA MET A 829 52.06 -7.99 -52.43
C MET A 829 52.94 -8.94 -51.60
N PHE A 830 52.97 -8.78 -50.27
CA PHE A 830 53.71 -9.66 -49.35
C PHE A 830 52.82 -10.72 -48.69
N ARG A 831 51.58 -10.94 -49.17
CA ARG A 831 50.71 -12.00 -48.62
C ARG A 831 51.39 -13.37 -48.72
N ASN A 832 51.37 -14.10 -47.60
CA ASN A 832 52.10 -15.36 -47.33
C ASN A 832 53.60 -15.24 -47.03
N LEU A 833 54.15 -14.03 -46.89
CA LEU A 833 55.50 -13.81 -46.38
C LEU A 833 55.45 -13.57 -44.87
N ASN A 834 56.11 -14.44 -44.11
CA ASN A 834 56.26 -14.33 -42.65
C ASN A 834 57.74 -14.07 -42.37
N ALA A 835 58.05 -12.89 -41.84
CA ALA A 835 59.42 -12.42 -41.73
C ALA A 835 59.82 -12.03 -40.30
N PHE A 836 61.09 -12.26 -39.98
CA PHE A 836 61.73 -11.78 -38.76
C PHE A 836 62.75 -10.69 -39.10
N PHE A 837 62.76 -9.59 -38.34
CA PHE A 837 63.72 -8.50 -38.53
C PHE A 837 64.84 -8.64 -37.50
N TYR A 838 66.06 -8.90 -37.97
CA TYR A 838 67.21 -9.20 -37.10
C TYR A 838 67.53 -8.07 -36.11
N SER A 839 67.39 -6.80 -36.53
CA SER A 839 67.54 -5.65 -35.64
C SER A 839 66.17 -5.13 -35.18
N PRO A 840 65.87 -5.14 -33.86
CA PRO A 840 64.65 -4.56 -33.31
C PRO A 840 64.48 -3.06 -33.58
N HIS A 841 65.57 -2.35 -33.88
CA HIS A 841 65.58 -0.91 -34.19
C HIS A 841 66.08 -0.61 -35.61
N GLY A 842 66.11 -1.62 -36.50
CA GLY A 842 66.31 -1.40 -37.93
C GLY A 842 65.12 -0.68 -38.57
N ASP A 843 65.25 -0.39 -39.87
CA ASP A 843 64.30 0.26 -40.78
C ASP A 843 62.79 0.06 -40.45
N GLU A 844 62.26 0.91 -39.55
CA GLU A 844 60.86 0.88 -39.13
C GLU A 844 59.90 1.20 -40.27
N VAL A 845 60.35 1.98 -41.26
CA VAL A 845 59.56 2.28 -42.46
C VAL A 845 59.38 1.00 -43.29
N ALA A 846 60.44 0.20 -43.49
CA ALA A 846 60.32 -1.12 -44.12
C ALA A 846 59.39 -2.05 -43.35
N LYS A 847 59.45 -2.09 -42.00
CA LYS A 847 58.51 -2.90 -41.19
C LYS A 847 57.05 -2.49 -41.42
N LEU A 848 56.77 -1.19 -41.36
CA LEU A 848 55.43 -0.65 -41.59
C LEU A 848 54.94 -0.92 -43.02
N LEU A 849 55.80 -0.73 -44.03
CA LEU A 849 55.47 -1.06 -45.43
C LEU A 849 55.23 -2.56 -45.63
N PHE A 850 56.01 -3.43 -44.97
CA PHE A 850 55.84 -4.87 -45.07
C PHE A 850 54.47 -5.32 -44.49
N LEU A 851 54.13 -4.84 -43.30
CA LEU A 851 52.82 -5.07 -42.66
C LEU A 851 51.67 -4.47 -43.46
N GLN A 852 51.83 -3.23 -43.96
CA GLN A 852 50.80 -2.53 -44.74
C GLN A 852 50.46 -3.27 -46.04
N ASN A 853 51.43 -3.95 -46.65
CA ASN A 853 51.24 -4.68 -47.91
C ASN A 853 51.07 -6.20 -47.69
N GLY A 854 50.47 -6.60 -46.56
CA GLY A 854 49.99 -7.97 -46.30
C GLY A 854 51.01 -8.97 -45.78
N GLY A 855 52.24 -8.54 -45.48
CA GLY A 855 53.26 -9.36 -44.83
C GLY A 855 53.01 -9.52 -43.34
N ARG A 856 53.54 -10.58 -42.73
CA ARG A 856 53.46 -10.82 -41.27
C ARG A 856 54.84 -10.77 -40.64
N ILE A 857 54.98 -9.96 -39.59
CA ILE A 857 56.14 -10.06 -38.71
C ILE A 857 55.85 -11.15 -37.68
N VAL A 858 56.76 -12.12 -37.56
CA VAL A 858 56.66 -13.25 -36.62
C VAL A 858 57.93 -13.35 -35.80
N ASP A 859 57.85 -13.99 -34.63
CA ASP A 859 59.02 -14.24 -33.78
C ASP A 859 59.97 -15.26 -34.44
N ASP A 860 61.24 -15.22 -34.02
CA ASP A 860 62.33 -16.07 -34.51
C ASP A 860 62.07 -17.59 -34.40
N SER A 861 61.25 -17.97 -33.42
CA SER A 861 60.84 -19.33 -33.11
C SER A 861 59.58 -19.80 -33.85
N ASP A 862 58.88 -18.92 -34.57
CA ASP A 862 57.62 -19.26 -35.25
C ASP A 862 57.82 -20.35 -36.33
N PRO A 863 56.99 -21.42 -36.35
CA PRO A 863 57.09 -22.48 -37.35
C PRO A 863 56.77 -22.05 -38.80
N GLN A 864 56.15 -20.88 -39.01
CA GLN A 864 55.77 -20.34 -40.33
C GLN A 864 56.77 -19.32 -40.89
N LEU A 865 57.80 -18.94 -40.12
CA LEU A 865 58.88 -18.03 -40.54
C LEU A 865 59.52 -18.48 -41.85
N ASN A 866 59.56 -17.61 -42.86
CA ASN A 866 60.07 -17.93 -44.19
C ASN A 866 61.02 -16.89 -44.81
N LEU A 867 61.21 -15.73 -44.18
CA LEU A 867 62.18 -14.68 -44.55
C LEU A 867 62.85 -14.05 -43.33
N GLY A 868 64.11 -13.64 -43.46
CA GLY A 868 64.80 -12.76 -42.52
C GLY A 868 65.08 -11.40 -43.16
N PHE A 869 65.03 -10.31 -42.38
CA PHE A 869 65.41 -8.96 -42.86
C PHE A 869 66.51 -8.32 -42.01
N ILE A 870 67.52 -7.77 -42.70
CA ILE A 870 68.65 -7.01 -42.15
C ILE A 870 68.59 -5.56 -42.65
N CYS A 871 69.02 -4.60 -41.81
CA CYS A 871 69.16 -3.20 -42.19
C CYS A 871 70.65 -2.80 -42.29
N MET A 872 71.14 -2.54 -43.51
CA MET A 872 72.56 -2.24 -43.79
C MET A 872 73.07 -0.89 -43.26
N SER A 873 72.21 -0.02 -42.73
CA SER A 873 72.62 1.23 -42.05
C SER A 873 72.91 1.06 -40.56
N SER A 874 72.93 -0.19 -40.08
CA SER A 874 73.34 -0.58 -38.72
C SER A 874 74.80 -1.02 -38.77
N ASP A 875 75.62 -0.68 -37.77
CA ASP A 875 76.88 -1.39 -37.54
C ASP A 875 76.54 -2.82 -37.10
N ILE A 876 76.68 -3.79 -38.01
CA ILE A 876 76.41 -5.20 -37.74
C ILE A 876 77.68 -5.85 -37.20
N ASP A 877 77.58 -6.43 -36.01
CA ASP A 877 78.59 -7.34 -35.47
C ASP A 877 78.52 -8.66 -36.25
N ASN A 878 79.49 -8.90 -37.13
CA ASN A 878 79.53 -10.08 -38.00
C ASN A 878 79.58 -11.38 -37.20
N ASP A 879 80.30 -11.43 -36.07
CA ASP A 879 80.41 -12.65 -35.25
C ASP A 879 79.07 -12.96 -34.58
N HIS A 880 78.35 -11.93 -34.12
CA HIS A 880 76.99 -12.06 -33.58
C HIS A 880 75.98 -12.47 -34.67
N PHE A 881 76.08 -11.88 -35.86
CA PHE A 881 75.17 -12.18 -36.96
C PHE A 881 75.36 -13.60 -37.50
N GLU A 882 76.60 -14.07 -37.69
CA GLU A 882 76.88 -15.47 -38.06
C GLU A 882 76.39 -16.44 -36.98
N HIS A 883 76.57 -16.11 -35.69
CA HIS A 883 76.05 -16.93 -34.60
C HIS A 883 74.51 -16.98 -34.58
N TRP A 884 73.83 -15.85 -34.83
CA TRP A 884 72.38 -15.81 -34.97
C TRP A 884 71.92 -16.67 -36.16
N LEU A 885 72.53 -16.51 -37.33
CA LEU A 885 72.18 -17.27 -38.53
C LEU A 885 72.37 -18.78 -38.33
N HIS A 886 73.45 -19.19 -37.65
CA HIS A 886 73.72 -20.59 -37.35
C HIS A 886 72.71 -21.19 -36.36
N ASN A 887 72.17 -20.40 -35.43
CA ASN A 887 71.12 -20.84 -34.50
C ASN A 887 69.73 -20.94 -35.15
N HIS A 888 69.49 -20.30 -36.30
CA HIS A 888 68.19 -20.25 -36.98
C HIS A 888 68.15 -21.13 -38.25
N SER A 889 68.41 -22.43 -38.08
CA SER A 889 68.56 -23.44 -39.14
C SER A 889 67.37 -23.65 -40.12
N LYS A 890 66.28 -22.88 -39.99
CA LYS A 890 65.15 -22.84 -40.92
C LYS A 890 65.30 -21.77 -42.01
N LEU A 891 66.08 -20.72 -41.78
CA LEU A 891 66.38 -19.68 -42.76
C LEU A 891 67.68 -20.07 -43.47
N THR A 892 67.59 -20.42 -44.74
CA THR A 892 68.75 -20.55 -45.63
C THR A 892 69.25 -19.14 -46.00
N THR A 893 70.54 -19.01 -46.31
CA THR A 893 71.18 -17.70 -46.59
C THR A 893 70.45 -16.91 -47.68
N ASP A 894 69.94 -17.58 -48.72
CA ASP A 894 69.15 -17.00 -49.81
C ASP A 894 67.77 -16.43 -49.41
N LYS A 895 67.39 -16.54 -48.13
CA LYS A 895 66.13 -16.02 -47.57
C LYS A 895 66.33 -14.98 -46.48
N VAL A 896 67.56 -14.55 -46.25
CA VAL A 896 67.85 -13.37 -45.43
C VAL A 896 68.15 -12.22 -46.39
N LEU A 897 67.40 -11.13 -46.29
CA LEU A 897 67.39 -10.05 -47.27
C LEU A 897 67.64 -8.68 -46.63
N ASN A 898 68.15 -7.74 -47.40
CA ASN A 898 68.21 -6.32 -47.06
C ASN A 898 66.80 -5.69 -47.04
N SER A 899 66.47 -4.92 -45.99
CA SER A 899 65.20 -4.18 -45.87
C SER A 899 64.89 -3.25 -47.04
N ALA A 900 65.92 -2.81 -47.78
CA ALA A 900 65.77 -2.06 -49.04
C ALA A 900 64.90 -2.77 -50.09
N TRP A 901 64.85 -4.12 -50.09
CA TRP A 901 63.97 -4.89 -50.97
C TRP A 901 62.49 -4.54 -50.75
N ILE A 902 62.07 -4.36 -49.49
CA ILE A 902 60.68 -3.99 -49.15
C ILE A 902 60.34 -2.61 -49.72
N HIS A 903 61.24 -1.65 -49.55
CA HIS A 903 61.08 -0.29 -50.09
C HIS A 903 60.99 -0.29 -51.62
N GLN A 904 61.79 -1.11 -52.29
CA GLN A 904 61.78 -1.16 -53.76
C GLN A 904 60.56 -1.89 -54.30
N CYS A 905 60.15 -3.02 -53.69
CA CYS A 905 58.89 -3.70 -53.98
C CYS A 905 57.69 -2.74 -53.81
N HIS A 906 57.64 -1.98 -52.70
CA HIS A 906 56.58 -1.01 -52.46
C HIS A 906 56.59 0.13 -53.49
N ARG A 907 57.77 0.65 -53.86
CA ARG A 907 57.91 1.73 -54.86
C ARG A 907 57.51 1.30 -56.27
N GLU A 908 57.87 0.09 -56.68
CA GLU A 908 57.54 -0.47 -57.99
C GLU A 908 56.14 -1.12 -58.02
N GLY A 909 55.53 -1.34 -56.85
CA GLY A 909 54.21 -1.94 -56.68
C GLY A 909 54.16 -3.44 -56.98
N ILE A 910 55.31 -4.12 -57.08
CA ILE A 910 55.42 -5.53 -57.48
C ILE A 910 56.41 -6.27 -56.58
N LEU A 911 56.24 -7.59 -56.49
CA LEU A 911 57.16 -8.46 -55.76
C LEU A 911 58.43 -8.70 -56.60
N LEU A 912 59.55 -8.12 -56.18
CA LEU A 912 60.82 -8.20 -56.91
C LEU A 912 61.62 -9.49 -56.63
N PRO A 913 62.43 -9.97 -57.58
CA PRO A 913 63.31 -11.12 -57.35
C PRO A 913 64.28 -10.88 -56.18
N MET A 914 64.34 -11.84 -55.26
CA MET A 914 65.08 -11.70 -53.99
C MET A 914 66.61 -11.71 -54.15
N HIS A 915 67.14 -12.37 -55.18
CA HIS A 915 68.57 -12.65 -55.38
C HIS A 915 69.51 -11.44 -55.43
N SER A 916 69.00 -10.24 -55.70
CA SER A 916 69.78 -8.99 -55.74
C SER A 916 69.89 -8.30 -54.37
N PHE A 917 69.26 -8.87 -53.34
CA PHE A 917 69.12 -8.28 -52.01
C PHE A 917 69.45 -9.25 -50.87
N VAL A 918 69.95 -10.44 -51.19
CA VAL A 918 70.52 -11.43 -50.26
C VAL A 918 71.85 -10.91 -49.70
#